data_AF-D5ZTU3-F1
#
_entry.id   AF-D5ZTU3-F1
#
_cell.length_a   1.000
_cell.length_b   1.000
_cell.length_c   1.000
_cell.angle_alpha   90.00
_cell.angle_beta   90.00
_cell.angle_gamma   90.00
#
_symmetry.space_group_name_H-M   'P 1'
#
loop_
_entity.id
_entity.type
_entity.pdbx_description
1 polymer ?
#
loop_
_entity_poly.entity_id
_entity_poly.type
_entity_poly.pdbx_seq_one_letter_code
_entity_poly.pdbx_strand_id
1 'polypeptide(L)'
;MHDEHAADEERQALRARATARDEEIRRLAARLGKDRELVARLTSWRTGCPAGRLTELARAAHEARAFAEECEAELAEARTVRAEAEEAAVEAARVRDERQETAQKARRAADALAGLAFRLRERAAWQAKLRELADDATEAEARAQACLDRARAADEDRRGAQRAADDARRTARALRAERSEIAGAPDDVPEDGAEAPQASLPALREAYRAASQVYEKVGVGADLRAEQARAESDESAARAELDRLSNKVRTRAEQLLLSPDGSDGPSRQAAAARAEELVQLLETRMSGASEQLGRLRGEAERLAPENGEAHTGLSDELVPRDAEHAQALLRTASAELASRTEALEQAREAHAELLEAHRAAEDAAGGFDEIAAMLRDLLREHTPEEEQEQPEPYPGSTEEARQSAAEARRSLRGCAADLSAAESAVREASDILVRHANSTRYEQVRTPARQQIRELPASALPEHARKWADAFAPRLRVLTDELEQLERNRDSIVDRLRGLVESALATLRSAQRLSRLPEGLGEWSGQEFLRIRFEEPDQATLTERLGEVIDEATRSAVKKNSDLRRDGMSLLLRGVAAALRPKGIAVEILKPDAVLRAERVPVGQMGDVFSGGQLLTAAIALYCTMAALRSNDRGRDKHRHAGTLFLDNPIGRANATYLLELQRAVADALGVQLLYTTGLFDTTALAEFPLVIRLRNDADLRAGLKYISVEEHLRPGLPLPDPAEEAHSEITATRMFKRPAPTSG
;
A
#
# COMPACT_ATOMS: atom_id res chain seq x y z
N MET A 1 -33.26 -95.08 -56.72
CA MET A 1 -33.37 -94.01 -57.74
C MET A 1 -34.07 -92.84 -57.10
N HIS A 2 -33.31 -91.85 -56.63
CA HIS A 2 -33.81 -90.53 -56.30
C HIS A 2 -33.07 -89.55 -57.20
N ASP A 3 -33.81 -88.70 -57.91
CA ASP A 3 -33.30 -87.73 -58.85
C ASP A 3 -32.74 -86.53 -58.08
N GLU A 4 -31.42 -86.47 -57.96
CA GLU A 4 -30.71 -85.42 -57.19
C GLU A 4 -30.91 -84.03 -57.81
N HIS A 5 -31.20 -83.92 -59.10
CA HIS A 5 -31.46 -82.62 -59.73
C HIS A 5 -32.81 -82.02 -59.31
N ALA A 6 -33.86 -82.82 -59.18
CA ALA A 6 -35.15 -82.34 -58.71
C ALA A 6 -35.09 -81.84 -57.24
N ALA A 7 -34.29 -82.48 -56.40
CA ALA A 7 -34.11 -82.07 -55.00
C ALA A 7 -33.32 -80.75 -54.86
N ASP A 8 -32.33 -80.52 -55.71
CA ASP A 8 -31.57 -79.27 -55.72
C ASP A 8 -32.36 -78.10 -56.31
N GLU A 9 -33.18 -78.32 -57.34
CA GLU A 9 -34.12 -77.31 -57.84
C GLU A 9 -35.14 -76.90 -56.77
N GLU A 10 -35.70 -77.86 -56.03
CA GLU A 10 -36.66 -77.56 -54.96
C GLU A 10 -36.00 -76.81 -53.79
N ARG A 11 -34.74 -77.14 -53.45
CA ARG A 11 -33.95 -76.38 -52.47
C ARG A 11 -33.67 -74.95 -52.92
N GLN A 12 -33.34 -74.75 -54.21
CA GLN A 12 -33.13 -73.41 -54.75
C GLN A 12 -34.44 -72.61 -54.75
N ALA A 13 -35.57 -73.21 -55.12
CA ALA A 13 -36.87 -72.58 -55.08
C ALA A 13 -37.31 -72.21 -53.65
N LEU A 14 -37.05 -73.07 -52.67
CA LEU A 14 -37.33 -72.80 -51.25
C LEU A 14 -36.44 -71.67 -50.71
N ARG A 15 -35.15 -71.66 -51.07
CA ARG A 15 -34.23 -70.57 -50.71
C ARG A 15 -34.66 -69.24 -51.32
N ALA A 16 -35.07 -69.21 -52.58
CA ALA A 16 -35.56 -68.02 -53.25
C ALA A 16 -36.86 -67.48 -52.62
N ARG A 17 -37.77 -68.37 -52.19
CA ARG A 17 -38.99 -67.97 -51.46
C ARG A 17 -38.69 -67.46 -50.05
N ALA A 18 -37.70 -68.04 -49.38
CA ALA A 18 -37.26 -67.58 -48.06
C ALA A 18 -36.62 -66.18 -48.16
N THR A 19 -35.71 -65.96 -49.12
CA THR A 19 -35.08 -64.64 -49.32
C THR A 19 -36.09 -63.57 -49.72
N ALA A 20 -37.08 -63.89 -50.57
CA ALA A 20 -38.15 -62.95 -50.92
C ALA A 20 -39.01 -62.55 -49.70
N ARG A 21 -39.34 -63.52 -48.83
CA ARG A 21 -40.04 -63.25 -47.56
C ARG A 21 -39.20 -62.40 -46.61
N ASP A 22 -37.90 -62.66 -46.50
CA ASP A 22 -37.00 -61.88 -45.65
C ASP A 22 -36.83 -60.44 -46.16
N GLU A 23 -36.89 -60.21 -47.47
CA GLU A 23 -36.95 -58.85 -48.04
C GLU A 23 -38.26 -58.14 -47.76
N GLU A 24 -39.39 -58.85 -47.84
CA GLU A 24 -40.71 -58.30 -47.53
C GLU A 24 -40.82 -57.92 -46.04
N ILE A 25 -40.32 -58.79 -45.14
CA ILE A 25 -40.25 -58.51 -43.70
C ILE A 25 -39.37 -57.27 -43.43
N ARG A 26 -38.21 -57.14 -44.10
CA ARG A 26 -37.35 -55.96 -43.95
C ARG A 26 -38.02 -54.68 -44.43
N ARG A 27 -38.76 -54.72 -45.55
CA ARG A 27 -39.52 -53.55 -46.03
C ARG A 27 -40.62 -53.13 -45.06
N LEU A 28 -41.37 -54.10 -44.53
CA LEU A 28 -42.44 -53.82 -43.56
C LEU A 28 -41.87 -53.30 -42.23
N ALA A 29 -40.75 -53.85 -41.75
CA ALA A 29 -40.06 -53.36 -40.56
C ALA A 29 -39.54 -51.92 -40.73
N ALA A 30 -38.98 -51.58 -41.91
CA ALA A 30 -38.54 -50.21 -42.21
C ALA A 30 -39.72 -49.22 -42.25
N ARG A 31 -40.86 -49.62 -42.81
CA ARG A 31 -42.08 -48.79 -42.83
C ARG A 31 -42.62 -48.56 -41.41
N LEU A 32 -42.68 -49.62 -40.61
CA LEU A 32 -43.12 -49.55 -39.22
C LEU A 32 -42.17 -48.70 -38.35
N GLY A 33 -40.86 -48.71 -38.66
CA GLY A 33 -39.88 -47.80 -38.08
C GLY A 33 -40.18 -46.33 -38.39
N LYS A 34 -40.44 -45.99 -39.67
CA LYS A 34 -40.82 -44.62 -40.08
C LYS A 34 -42.14 -44.18 -39.45
N ASP A 35 -43.12 -45.08 -39.35
CA ASP A 35 -44.40 -44.77 -38.72
C ASP A 35 -44.24 -44.49 -37.22
N ARG A 36 -43.39 -45.26 -36.52
CA ARG A 36 -43.03 -44.99 -35.11
C ARG A 36 -42.31 -43.66 -34.94
N GLU A 37 -41.39 -43.32 -35.84
CA GLU A 37 -40.69 -42.04 -35.83
C GLU A 37 -41.67 -40.87 -36.05
N LEU A 38 -42.59 -40.99 -37.01
CA LEU A 38 -43.64 -40.01 -37.26
C LEU A 38 -44.52 -39.82 -36.03
N VAL A 39 -44.95 -40.92 -35.39
CA VAL A 39 -45.74 -40.86 -34.15
C VAL A 39 -44.95 -40.19 -33.03
N ALA A 40 -43.66 -40.50 -32.87
CA ALA A 40 -42.81 -39.84 -31.87
C ALA A 40 -42.68 -38.33 -32.14
N ARG A 41 -42.50 -37.93 -33.40
CA ARG A 41 -42.43 -36.51 -33.81
C ARG A 41 -43.75 -35.79 -33.57
N LEU A 42 -44.88 -36.40 -33.94
CA LEU A 42 -46.21 -35.83 -33.70
C LEU A 42 -46.52 -35.73 -32.20
N THR A 43 -46.12 -36.73 -31.42
CA THR A 43 -46.29 -36.72 -29.96
C THR A 43 -45.43 -35.62 -29.33
N SER A 44 -44.16 -35.51 -29.72
CA SER A 44 -43.23 -34.47 -29.29
C SER A 44 -43.73 -33.06 -29.64
N TRP A 45 -44.19 -32.86 -30.88
CA TRP A 45 -44.79 -31.61 -31.31
C TRP A 45 -46.04 -31.28 -30.50
N ARG A 46 -46.89 -32.27 -30.21
CA ARG A 46 -48.12 -32.08 -29.42
C ARG A 46 -47.84 -31.82 -27.93
N THR A 47 -46.75 -32.35 -27.38
CA THR A 47 -46.27 -31.99 -26.03
C THR A 47 -45.63 -30.61 -25.99
N GLY A 48 -44.90 -30.21 -27.04
CA GLY A 48 -44.28 -28.88 -27.15
C GLY A 48 -45.24 -27.77 -27.58
N CYS A 49 -46.40 -28.13 -28.13
CA CYS A 49 -47.42 -27.23 -28.64
C CYS A 49 -48.82 -27.63 -28.12
N PRO A 50 -49.06 -27.49 -26.80
CA PRO A 50 -50.39 -27.74 -26.25
C PRO A 50 -51.41 -26.74 -26.82
N ALA A 51 -52.70 -27.10 -26.76
CA ALA A 51 -53.77 -26.25 -27.26
C ALA A 51 -53.69 -24.84 -26.64
N GLY A 52 -53.61 -23.80 -27.48
CA GLY A 52 -53.45 -22.40 -27.07
C GLY A 52 -52.03 -21.83 -27.19
N ARG A 53 -50.98 -22.67 -27.25
CA ARG A 53 -49.58 -22.21 -27.29
C ARG A 53 -49.23 -21.37 -28.52
N LEU A 54 -49.73 -21.73 -29.70
CA LEU A 54 -49.51 -20.92 -30.92
C LEU A 54 -50.18 -19.56 -30.82
N THR A 55 -51.33 -19.49 -30.16
CA THR A 55 -52.08 -18.25 -29.95
C THR A 55 -51.36 -17.36 -28.93
N GLU A 56 -50.81 -17.95 -27.87
CA GLU A 56 -49.94 -17.25 -26.91
C GLU A 56 -48.68 -16.70 -27.59
N LEU A 57 -48.00 -17.50 -28.41
CA LEU A 57 -46.80 -17.08 -29.12
C LEU A 57 -47.11 -16.00 -30.16
N ALA A 58 -48.24 -16.10 -30.86
CA ALA A 58 -48.69 -15.06 -31.79
C ALA A 58 -49.03 -13.75 -31.06
N ARG A 59 -49.66 -13.83 -29.88
CA ARG A 59 -49.92 -12.66 -29.04
C ARG A 59 -48.63 -12.05 -28.51
N ALA A 60 -47.70 -12.86 -27.99
CA ALA A 60 -46.40 -12.37 -27.52
C ALA A 60 -45.58 -11.73 -28.65
N ALA A 61 -45.63 -12.29 -29.86
CA ALA A 61 -44.98 -11.69 -31.03
C ALA A 61 -45.64 -10.36 -31.45
N HIS A 62 -46.96 -10.23 -31.27
CA HIS A 62 -47.67 -8.98 -31.54
C HIS A 62 -47.36 -7.92 -30.48
N GLU A 63 -47.39 -8.28 -29.19
CA GLU A 63 -47.01 -7.41 -28.07
C GLU A 63 -45.55 -6.93 -28.20
N ALA A 64 -44.63 -7.82 -28.56
CA ALA A 64 -43.23 -7.46 -28.79
C ALA A 64 -43.05 -6.51 -29.98
N ARG A 65 -43.85 -6.65 -31.05
CA ARG A 65 -43.83 -5.73 -32.18
C ARG A 65 -44.41 -4.36 -31.82
N ALA A 66 -45.53 -4.33 -31.11
CA ALA A 66 -46.13 -3.08 -30.66
C ALA A 66 -45.19 -2.32 -29.71
N PHE A 67 -44.53 -3.02 -28.80
CA PHE A 67 -43.50 -2.45 -27.93
C PHE A 67 -42.31 -1.91 -28.72
N ALA A 68 -41.83 -2.64 -29.74
CA ALA A 68 -40.75 -2.16 -30.59
C ALA A 68 -41.14 -0.89 -31.38
N GLU A 69 -42.36 -0.82 -31.91
CA GLU A 69 -42.88 0.37 -32.60
C GLU A 69 -43.01 1.57 -31.63
N GLU A 70 -43.43 1.33 -30.39
CA GLU A 70 -43.52 2.36 -29.34
C GLU A 70 -42.12 2.89 -28.96
N CYS A 71 -41.16 2.01 -28.71
CA CYS A 71 -39.77 2.41 -28.44
C CYS A 71 -39.11 3.13 -29.63
N GLU A 72 -39.41 2.73 -30.87
CA GLU A 72 -38.92 3.44 -32.06
C GLU A 72 -39.51 4.86 -32.17
N ALA A 73 -40.78 5.04 -31.81
CA ALA A 73 -41.42 6.35 -31.76
C ALA A 73 -40.82 7.24 -30.65
N GLU A 74 -40.64 6.70 -29.44
CA GLU A 74 -39.98 7.41 -28.33
C GLU A 74 -38.53 7.80 -28.69
N LEU A 75 -37.79 6.91 -29.37
CA LEU A 75 -36.43 7.20 -29.84
C LEU A 75 -36.42 8.30 -30.90
N ALA A 76 -37.41 8.34 -31.80
CA ALA A 76 -37.54 9.40 -32.79
C ALA A 76 -37.82 10.75 -32.12
N GLU A 77 -38.72 10.78 -31.13
CA GLU A 77 -39.04 11.98 -30.36
C GLU A 77 -37.84 12.48 -29.53
N ALA A 78 -37.11 11.57 -28.89
CA ALA A 78 -35.88 11.91 -28.17
C ALA A 78 -34.80 12.48 -29.10
N ARG A 79 -34.71 11.97 -30.34
CA ARG A 79 -33.78 12.50 -31.36
C ARG A 79 -34.18 13.90 -31.83
N THR A 80 -35.47 14.18 -32.00
CA THR A 80 -35.94 15.52 -32.36
C THR A 80 -35.68 16.52 -31.23
N VAL A 81 -35.97 16.15 -29.98
CA VAL A 81 -35.68 16.99 -28.80
C VAL A 81 -34.18 17.26 -28.68
N ARG A 82 -33.33 16.25 -28.95
CA ARG A 82 -31.88 16.43 -28.96
C ARG A 82 -31.42 17.39 -30.05
N ALA A 83 -31.97 17.29 -31.26
CA ALA A 83 -31.64 18.19 -32.36
C ALA A 83 -32.06 19.64 -32.04
N GLU A 84 -33.25 19.84 -31.47
CA GLU A 84 -33.71 21.16 -31.01
C GLU A 84 -32.82 21.72 -29.89
N ALA A 85 -32.36 20.88 -28.96
CA ALA A 85 -31.43 21.29 -27.91
C ALA A 85 -30.03 21.64 -28.47
N GLU A 86 -29.53 20.89 -29.46
CA GLU A 86 -28.28 21.19 -30.15
C GLU A 86 -28.37 22.53 -30.91
N GLU A 87 -29.47 22.80 -31.61
CA GLU A 87 -29.71 24.08 -32.28
C GLU A 87 -29.81 25.25 -31.29
N ALA A 88 -30.53 25.06 -30.18
CA ALA A 88 -30.62 26.06 -29.12
C ALA A 88 -29.25 26.34 -28.46
N ALA A 89 -28.41 25.31 -28.30
CA ALA A 89 -27.05 25.47 -27.76
C ALA A 89 -26.14 26.25 -28.73
N VAL A 90 -26.25 25.99 -30.04
CA VAL A 90 -25.50 26.75 -31.06
C VAL A 90 -25.92 28.22 -31.08
N GLU A 91 -27.23 28.50 -31.00
CA GLU A 91 -27.73 29.88 -30.95
C GLU A 91 -27.32 30.58 -29.65
N ALA A 92 -27.37 29.89 -28.51
CA ALA A 92 -26.89 30.42 -27.22
C ALA A 92 -25.38 30.72 -27.24
N ALA A 93 -24.57 29.86 -27.88
CA ALA A 93 -23.14 30.11 -28.08
C ALA A 93 -22.89 31.34 -28.96
N ARG A 94 -23.63 31.49 -30.07
CA ARG A 94 -23.54 32.67 -30.93
C ARG A 94 -23.88 33.95 -30.17
N VAL A 95 -24.99 33.95 -29.42
CA VAL A 95 -25.39 35.10 -28.60
C VAL A 95 -24.35 35.40 -27.53
N ARG A 96 -23.77 34.37 -26.89
CA ARG A 96 -22.68 34.55 -25.92
C ARG A 96 -21.48 35.26 -26.56
N ASP A 97 -21.03 34.80 -27.73
CA ASP A 97 -19.87 35.36 -28.41
C ASP A 97 -20.12 36.83 -28.83
N GLU A 98 -21.30 37.14 -29.37
CA GLU A 98 -21.71 38.51 -29.68
C GLU A 98 -21.75 39.41 -28.44
N ARG A 99 -22.25 38.89 -27.31
CA ARG A 99 -22.28 39.61 -26.02
C ARG A 99 -20.88 39.80 -25.45
N GLN A 100 -19.99 38.82 -25.63
CA GLN A 100 -18.60 38.92 -25.20
C GLN A 100 -17.83 39.95 -26.02
N GLU A 101 -18.02 40.01 -27.35
CA GLU A 101 -17.41 41.04 -28.18
C GLU A 101 -17.90 42.45 -27.83
N THR A 102 -19.20 42.61 -27.60
CA THR A 102 -19.77 43.91 -27.19
C THR A 102 -19.25 44.34 -25.81
N ALA A 103 -19.12 43.41 -24.86
CA ALA A 103 -18.52 43.68 -23.56
C ALA A 103 -17.03 44.06 -23.66
N GLN A 104 -16.25 43.41 -24.53
CA GLN A 104 -14.84 43.77 -24.77
C GLN A 104 -14.70 45.16 -25.40
N LYS A 105 -15.57 45.50 -26.37
CA LYS A 105 -15.62 46.85 -26.97
C LYS A 105 -15.97 47.91 -25.91
N ALA A 106 -16.97 47.64 -25.07
CA ALA A 106 -17.36 48.52 -23.97
C ALA A 106 -16.22 48.71 -22.94
N ARG A 107 -15.48 47.64 -22.60
CA ARG A 107 -14.33 47.72 -21.70
C ARG A 107 -13.19 48.56 -22.26
N ARG A 108 -12.84 48.37 -23.54
CA ARG A 108 -11.83 49.21 -24.21
C ARG A 108 -12.24 50.69 -24.25
N ALA A 109 -13.53 50.97 -24.47
CA ALA A 109 -14.07 52.33 -24.41
C ALA A 109 -14.01 52.89 -22.98
N ALA A 110 -14.34 52.09 -21.96
CA ALA A 110 -14.25 52.48 -20.56
C ALA A 110 -12.80 52.77 -20.12
N ASP A 111 -11.83 51.96 -20.55
CA ASP A 111 -10.40 52.17 -20.27
C ASP A 111 -9.90 53.45 -20.96
N ALA A 112 -10.32 53.71 -22.20
CA ALA A 112 -10.00 54.96 -22.90
C ALA A 112 -10.61 56.19 -22.20
N LEU A 113 -11.86 56.07 -21.72
CA LEU A 113 -12.53 57.10 -20.94
C LEU A 113 -11.88 57.32 -19.57
N ALA A 114 -11.42 56.26 -18.90
CA ALA A 114 -10.67 56.36 -17.65
C ALA A 114 -9.32 57.07 -17.86
N GLY A 115 -8.62 56.77 -18.96
CA GLY A 115 -7.40 57.47 -19.35
C GLY A 115 -7.63 58.95 -19.73
N LEU A 116 -8.79 59.29 -20.28
CA LEU A 116 -9.20 60.70 -20.51
C LEU A 116 -9.60 61.39 -19.21
N ALA A 117 -10.32 60.72 -18.31
CA ALA A 117 -10.70 61.24 -17.00
C ALA A 117 -9.46 61.51 -16.12
N PHE A 118 -8.45 60.65 -16.17
CA PHE A 118 -7.16 60.87 -15.52
C PHE A 118 -6.47 62.14 -16.05
N ARG A 119 -6.36 62.28 -17.38
CA ARG A 119 -5.78 63.48 -18.01
C ARG A 119 -6.57 64.76 -17.70
N LEU A 120 -7.91 64.68 -17.60
CA LEU A 120 -8.76 65.79 -17.18
C LEU A 120 -8.55 66.17 -15.71
N ARG A 121 -8.33 65.20 -14.81
CA ARG A 121 -7.98 65.48 -13.41
C ARG A 121 -6.63 66.17 -13.29
N GLU A 122 -5.64 65.76 -14.07
CA GLU A 122 -4.32 66.39 -14.07
C GLU A 122 -4.32 67.78 -14.72
N ARG A 123 -5.29 68.11 -15.58
CA ARG A 123 -5.37 69.42 -16.26
C ARG A 123 -5.31 70.60 -15.28
N ALA A 124 -5.99 70.51 -14.14
CA ALA A 124 -5.97 71.58 -13.15
C ALA A 124 -4.57 71.79 -12.54
N ALA A 125 -3.84 70.69 -12.30
CA ALA A 125 -2.45 70.75 -11.82
C ALA A 125 -1.51 71.31 -12.89
N TRP A 126 -1.67 70.91 -14.15
CA TRP A 126 -0.90 71.46 -15.27
C TRP A 126 -1.22 72.94 -15.52
N GLN A 127 -2.48 73.37 -15.38
CA GLN A 127 -2.86 74.78 -15.46
C GLN A 127 -2.29 75.61 -14.30
N ALA A 128 -2.25 75.05 -13.09
CA ALA A 128 -1.58 75.69 -11.96
C ALA A 128 -0.07 75.82 -12.21
N LYS A 129 0.57 74.76 -12.74
CA LYS A 129 1.99 74.76 -13.13
C LYS A 129 2.30 75.78 -14.21
N LEU A 130 1.41 75.92 -15.19
CA LEU A 130 1.55 76.89 -16.28
C LEU A 130 1.43 78.33 -15.78
N ARG A 131 0.53 78.59 -14.82
CA ARG A 131 0.42 79.90 -14.15
C ARG A 131 1.64 80.20 -13.30
N GLU A 132 2.12 79.24 -12.50
CA GLU A 132 3.36 79.37 -11.72
C GLU A 132 4.54 79.75 -12.64
N LEU A 133 4.71 79.04 -13.76
CA LEU A 133 5.77 79.33 -14.73
C LEU A 133 5.58 80.68 -15.45
N ALA A 134 4.34 81.10 -15.70
CA ALA A 134 4.05 82.41 -16.28
C ALA A 134 4.34 83.53 -15.28
N ASP A 135 3.97 83.37 -14.01
CA ASP A 135 4.25 84.31 -12.94
C ASP A 135 5.77 84.43 -12.73
N ASP A 136 6.50 83.31 -12.69
CA ASP A 136 7.97 83.28 -12.63
C ASP A 136 8.61 84.02 -13.83
N ALA A 137 8.07 83.84 -15.04
CA ALA A 137 8.54 84.55 -16.23
C ALA A 137 8.28 86.06 -16.13
N THR A 138 7.09 86.48 -15.67
CA THR A 138 6.78 87.91 -15.47
C THR A 138 7.66 88.53 -14.37
N GLU A 139 7.98 87.78 -13.31
CA GLU A 139 8.86 88.27 -12.26
C GLU A 139 10.31 88.40 -12.76
N ALA A 140 10.79 87.45 -13.57
CA ALA A 140 12.09 87.53 -14.23
C ALA A 140 12.17 88.72 -15.21
N GLU A 141 11.12 88.95 -16.00
CA GLU A 141 11.01 90.11 -16.89
C GLU A 141 10.97 91.43 -16.12
N ALA A 142 10.20 91.50 -15.02
CA ALA A 142 10.15 92.68 -14.16
C ALA A 142 11.51 92.99 -13.51
N ARG A 143 12.24 91.96 -13.06
CA ARG A 143 13.60 92.11 -12.54
C ARG A 143 14.57 92.60 -13.63
N ALA A 144 14.46 92.08 -14.85
CA ALA A 144 15.26 92.54 -15.98
C ALA A 144 14.94 94.00 -16.36
N GLN A 145 13.65 94.36 -16.39
CA GLN A 145 13.20 95.72 -16.67
C GLN A 145 13.66 96.71 -15.59
N ALA A 146 13.58 96.35 -14.31
CA ALA A 146 14.08 97.18 -13.22
C ALA A 146 15.61 97.41 -13.30
N CYS A 147 16.37 96.42 -13.76
CA CYS A 147 17.81 96.59 -14.03
C CYS A 147 18.08 97.49 -15.23
N LEU A 148 17.29 97.38 -16.31
CA LEU A 148 17.37 98.27 -17.47
C LEU A 148 16.99 99.71 -17.12
N ASP A 149 15.96 99.91 -16.31
CA ASP A 149 15.52 101.24 -15.88
C ASP A 149 16.56 101.90 -14.96
N ARG A 150 17.21 101.13 -14.07
CA ARG A 150 18.36 101.63 -13.30
C ARG A 150 19.54 102.03 -14.20
N ALA A 151 19.83 101.23 -15.24
CA ALA A 151 20.89 101.55 -16.19
C ALA A 151 20.56 102.81 -17.02
N ARG A 152 19.28 102.99 -17.41
CA ARG A 152 18.79 104.19 -18.10
C ARG A 152 18.85 105.41 -17.21
N ALA A 153 18.37 105.32 -15.96
CA ALA A 153 18.43 106.41 -15.00
C ALA A 153 19.88 106.85 -14.75
N ALA A 154 20.82 105.91 -14.59
CA ALA A 154 22.24 106.23 -14.46
C ALA A 154 22.83 106.91 -15.71
N ASP A 155 22.42 106.52 -16.92
CA ASP A 155 22.85 107.19 -18.16
C ASP A 155 22.19 108.57 -18.32
N GLU A 156 20.95 108.75 -17.88
CA GLU A 156 20.26 110.04 -17.85
C GLU A 156 20.91 111.00 -16.84
N ASP A 157 21.26 110.54 -15.64
CA ASP A 157 21.99 111.31 -14.64
C ASP A 157 23.36 111.76 -15.18
N ARG A 158 24.09 110.86 -15.85
CA ARG A 158 25.35 111.19 -16.54
C ARG A 158 25.13 112.27 -17.60
N ARG A 159 24.10 112.14 -18.44
CA ARG A 159 23.76 113.14 -19.47
C ARG A 159 23.30 114.47 -18.85
N GLY A 160 22.57 114.43 -17.74
CA GLY A 160 22.10 115.61 -17.00
C GLY A 160 23.26 116.41 -16.41
N ALA A 161 24.21 115.73 -15.76
CA ALA A 161 25.42 116.35 -15.26
C ALA A 161 26.25 117.01 -16.39
N GLN A 162 26.32 116.38 -17.56
CA GLN A 162 27.03 116.93 -18.71
C GLN A 162 26.33 118.16 -19.32
N ARG A 163 25.00 118.14 -19.44
CA ARG A 163 24.22 119.31 -19.90
C ARG A 163 24.36 120.49 -18.94
N ALA A 164 24.28 120.26 -17.62
CA ALA A 164 24.44 121.32 -16.62
C ALA A 164 25.82 121.99 -16.70
N ALA A 165 26.88 121.21 -16.97
CA ALA A 165 28.22 121.76 -17.19
C ALA A 165 28.31 122.62 -18.46
N ASP A 166 27.65 122.20 -19.55
CA ASP A 166 27.63 122.94 -20.81
C ASP A 166 26.75 124.20 -20.76
N ASP A 167 25.65 124.16 -20.03
CA ASP A 167 24.79 125.33 -19.79
C ASP A 167 25.51 126.36 -18.90
N ALA A 168 26.20 125.95 -17.84
CA ALA A 168 27.01 126.85 -17.01
C ALA A 168 28.10 127.57 -17.83
N ARG A 169 28.74 126.86 -18.77
CA ARG A 169 29.72 127.45 -19.71
C ARG A 169 29.08 128.43 -20.68
N ARG A 170 27.88 128.13 -21.19
CA ARG A 170 27.12 129.04 -22.07
C ARG A 170 26.68 130.30 -21.34
N THR A 171 26.15 130.19 -20.14
CA THR A 171 25.76 131.35 -19.30
C THR A 171 26.95 132.24 -19.00
N ALA A 172 28.11 131.67 -18.68
CA ALA A 172 29.34 132.43 -18.46
C ALA A 172 29.87 133.14 -19.72
N ARG A 173 29.55 132.66 -20.93
CA ARG A 173 29.89 133.35 -22.20
C ARG A 173 28.90 134.48 -22.49
N ALA A 174 27.60 134.24 -22.33
CA ALA A 174 26.55 135.25 -22.54
C ALA A 174 26.74 136.47 -21.63
N LEU A 175 27.03 136.24 -20.33
CA LEU A 175 27.27 137.34 -19.39
C LEU A 175 28.55 138.13 -19.70
N ARG A 176 29.58 137.52 -20.30
CA ARG A 176 30.76 138.25 -20.79
C ARG A 176 30.45 139.09 -22.02
N ALA A 177 29.62 138.58 -22.93
CA ALA A 177 29.17 139.33 -24.11
C ALA A 177 28.34 140.57 -23.71
N GLU A 178 27.36 140.41 -22.81
CA GLU A 178 26.57 141.54 -22.31
C GLU A 178 27.44 142.63 -21.66
N ARG A 179 28.51 142.24 -20.95
CA ARG A 179 29.44 143.20 -20.34
C ARG A 179 30.16 144.06 -21.39
N SER A 180 30.48 143.49 -22.55
CA SER A 180 31.21 144.19 -23.62
C SER A 180 30.37 145.25 -24.35
N GLU A 181 29.04 145.20 -24.24
CA GLU A 181 28.12 146.17 -24.87
C GLU A 181 27.91 147.44 -24.01
N ILE A 182 28.38 147.44 -22.76
CA ILE A 182 28.24 148.58 -21.84
C ILE A 182 29.38 149.57 -22.08
N ALA A 183 29.07 150.71 -22.72
CA ALA A 183 30.04 151.76 -23.04
C ALA A 183 30.76 152.28 -21.78
N GLY A 184 32.09 152.12 -21.73
CA GLY A 184 32.95 152.59 -20.63
C GLY A 184 33.26 151.56 -19.52
N ALA A 185 32.90 150.29 -19.69
CA ALA A 185 33.21 149.23 -18.72
C ALA A 185 34.69 148.79 -18.79
N PRO A 186 35.43 148.73 -17.66
CA PRO A 186 36.81 148.21 -17.62
C PRO A 186 36.92 146.73 -18.04
N ASP A 187 37.98 146.37 -18.77
CA ASP A 187 38.23 144.99 -19.25
C ASP A 187 38.68 144.02 -18.15
N ASP A 188 39.22 144.52 -17.04
CA ASP A 188 39.60 143.73 -15.87
C ASP A 188 38.82 144.17 -14.63
N VAL A 189 38.23 143.19 -13.93
CA VAL A 189 37.56 143.40 -12.64
C VAL A 189 38.62 143.22 -11.54
N PRO A 190 38.90 144.24 -10.70
CA PRO A 190 39.88 144.11 -9.62
C PRO A 190 39.46 143.07 -8.57
N GLU A 191 40.42 142.28 -8.07
CA GLU A 191 40.21 141.18 -7.11
C GLU A 191 40.14 141.61 -5.62
N ASP A 192 40.14 142.90 -5.29
CA ASP A 192 40.06 143.35 -3.89
C ASP A 192 38.77 144.10 -3.54
N GLY A 193 38.04 143.51 -2.60
CA GLY A 193 37.11 144.10 -1.63
C GLY A 193 36.41 145.41 -1.96
N ALA A 194 35.21 145.32 -2.53
CA ALA A 194 34.14 146.28 -2.29
C ALA A 194 32.81 145.51 -2.26
N GLU A 195 31.99 145.77 -1.24
CA GLU A 195 30.67 145.17 -1.05
C GLU A 195 29.85 145.26 -2.34
N ALA A 196 29.72 144.13 -3.04
CA ALA A 196 28.89 144.03 -4.22
C ALA A 196 27.44 144.29 -3.80
N PRO A 197 26.72 145.26 -4.41
CA PRO A 197 25.35 145.54 -4.03
C PRO A 197 24.49 144.28 -4.19
N GLN A 198 23.75 143.90 -3.15
CA GLN A 198 22.89 142.70 -3.07
C GLN A 198 21.63 142.77 -3.97
N ALA A 199 21.65 143.60 -5.01
CA ALA A 199 20.56 143.72 -5.97
C ALA A 199 20.67 142.63 -7.04
N SER A 200 19.53 142.00 -7.38
CA SER A 200 19.48 140.94 -8.38
C SER A 200 19.83 141.48 -9.78
N LEU A 201 20.42 140.63 -10.65
CA LEU A 201 20.78 141.00 -12.03
C LEU A 201 19.63 141.66 -12.83
N PRO A 202 18.35 141.22 -12.70
CA PRO A 202 17.22 141.92 -13.29
C PRO A 202 17.01 143.34 -12.75
N ALA A 203 17.19 143.55 -11.44
CA ALA A 203 17.04 144.87 -10.82
C ALA A 203 18.12 145.86 -11.31
N LEU A 204 19.36 145.39 -11.53
CA LEU A 204 20.43 146.21 -12.11
C LEU A 204 20.17 146.53 -13.60
N ARG A 205 19.61 145.57 -14.37
CA ARG A 205 19.17 145.79 -15.76
C ARG A 205 18.03 146.80 -15.86
N GLU A 206 17.07 146.73 -14.94
CA GLU A 206 15.99 147.72 -14.83
C GLU A 206 16.52 149.08 -14.39
N ALA A 207 17.47 149.15 -13.46
CA ALA A 207 18.09 150.42 -13.06
C ALA A 207 18.84 151.09 -14.22
N TYR A 208 19.56 150.33 -15.05
CA TYR A 208 20.22 150.85 -16.27
C TYR A 208 19.19 151.34 -17.29
N ARG A 209 18.12 150.56 -17.53
CA ARG A 209 17.01 150.96 -18.43
C ARG A 209 16.26 152.18 -17.90
N ALA A 210 16.00 152.25 -16.60
CA ALA A 210 15.34 153.38 -15.95
C ALA A 210 16.20 154.64 -15.98
N ALA A 211 17.52 154.55 -15.74
CA ALA A 211 18.43 155.69 -15.88
C ALA A 211 18.50 156.18 -17.35
N SER A 212 18.47 155.26 -18.32
CA SER A 212 18.44 155.58 -19.75
C SER A 212 17.10 156.18 -20.19
N GLN A 213 15.98 155.78 -19.57
CA GLN A 213 14.63 156.29 -19.86
C GLN A 213 14.32 157.61 -19.12
N VAL A 214 14.91 157.86 -17.95
CA VAL A 214 14.84 159.13 -17.20
C VAL A 214 15.63 160.25 -17.89
N TYR A 215 16.63 159.91 -18.70
CA TYR A 215 17.27 160.87 -19.62
C TYR A 215 16.34 161.31 -20.77
N GLU A 216 15.35 160.49 -21.15
CA GLU A 216 14.60 160.72 -22.38
C GLU A 216 13.23 161.39 -22.25
N LYS A 217 12.53 161.41 -21.10
CA LYS A 217 11.25 162.15 -21.01
C LYS A 217 10.75 162.43 -19.59
N VAL A 218 10.71 163.72 -19.26
CA VAL A 218 9.95 164.36 -18.17
C VAL A 218 8.46 164.50 -18.57
N GLY A 219 7.50 164.21 -17.67
CA GLY A 219 6.14 164.79 -17.75
C GLY A 219 4.90 163.98 -17.29
N VAL A 220 4.80 163.67 -15.98
CA VAL A 220 3.64 163.64 -15.01
C VAL A 220 2.18 163.22 -15.38
N GLY A 221 1.64 162.23 -14.62
CA GLY A 221 0.37 162.35 -13.81
C GLY A 221 -0.81 161.36 -14.04
N ALA A 222 -1.05 160.35 -13.16
CA ALA A 222 -2.29 159.53 -13.15
C ALA A 222 -2.52 158.63 -11.88
N ASP A 223 -3.24 159.10 -10.84
CA ASP A 223 -3.55 158.30 -9.63
C ASP A 223 -5.05 157.98 -9.39
N LEU A 224 -5.96 158.31 -10.31
CA LEU A 224 -7.40 157.99 -10.17
C LEU A 224 -7.87 156.80 -11.03
N ARG A 225 -6.99 156.14 -11.80
CA ARG A 225 -7.32 154.95 -12.62
C ARG A 225 -7.07 153.60 -11.92
N ALA A 226 -6.33 153.60 -10.81
CA ALA A 226 -5.89 152.36 -10.17
C ALA A 226 -7.00 151.67 -9.34
N GLU A 227 -7.97 152.41 -8.81
CA GLU A 227 -9.05 151.83 -7.99
C GLU A 227 -10.18 151.19 -8.82
N GLN A 228 -10.42 151.66 -10.04
CA GLN A 228 -11.40 151.04 -10.96
C GLN A 228 -10.98 149.62 -11.39
N ALA A 229 -9.67 149.39 -11.59
CA ALA A 229 -9.17 148.12 -12.11
C ALA A 229 -9.31 146.94 -11.12
N ARG A 230 -9.47 147.18 -9.81
CA ARG A 230 -9.61 146.10 -8.82
C ARG A 230 -11.00 145.50 -8.78
N ALA A 231 -12.05 146.32 -8.84
CA ALA A 231 -13.43 145.81 -8.83
C ALA A 231 -13.77 145.01 -10.10
N GLU A 232 -13.21 145.40 -11.25
CA GLU A 232 -13.38 144.69 -12.53
C GLU A 232 -12.71 143.30 -12.54
N SER A 233 -11.69 143.08 -11.69
CA SER A 233 -10.99 141.78 -11.59
C SER A 233 -11.79 140.72 -10.85
N ASP A 234 -12.46 141.07 -9.75
CA ASP A 234 -13.20 140.11 -8.92
C ASP A 234 -14.47 139.60 -9.63
N GLU A 235 -15.16 140.47 -10.38
CA GLU A 235 -16.29 140.08 -11.23
C GLU A 235 -15.85 139.07 -12.32
N SER A 236 -14.68 139.30 -12.91
CA SER A 236 -14.13 138.46 -13.98
C SER A 236 -13.79 137.05 -13.48
N ALA A 237 -13.31 136.90 -12.24
CA ALA A 237 -12.98 135.61 -11.65
C ALA A 237 -14.22 134.74 -11.39
N ALA A 238 -15.30 135.31 -10.83
CA ALA A 238 -16.53 134.59 -10.57
C ALA A 238 -17.25 134.14 -11.85
N ARG A 239 -17.21 134.97 -12.91
CA ARG A 239 -17.73 134.58 -14.25
C ARG A 239 -16.94 133.44 -14.87
N ALA A 240 -15.61 133.44 -14.74
CA ALA A 240 -14.76 132.39 -15.29
C ALA A 240 -15.05 131.00 -14.68
N GLU A 241 -15.38 130.92 -13.38
CA GLU A 241 -15.77 129.66 -12.74
C GLU A 241 -17.13 129.16 -13.23
N LEU A 242 -18.10 130.06 -13.42
CA LEU A 242 -19.43 129.71 -13.94
C LEU A 242 -19.35 129.22 -15.40
N ASP A 243 -18.49 129.84 -16.21
CA ASP A 243 -18.32 129.50 -17.63
C ASP A 243 -17.60 128.16 -17.86
N ARG A 244 -16.81 127.68 -16.88
CA ARG A 244 -16.23 126.33 -16.91
C ARG A 244 -17.28 125.22 -16.77
N LEU A 245 -18.47 125.52 -16.22
CA LEU A 245 -19.55 124.56 -16.11
C LEU A 245 -20.31 124.42 -17.43
N SER A 246 -20.61 123.18 -17.83
CA SER A 246 -21.36 122.92 -19.06
C SER A 246 -22.75 123.56 -19.00
N ASN A 247 -23.28 123.95 -20.16
CA ASN A 247 -24.59 124.60 -20.25
C ASN A 247 -25.71 123.73 -19.64
N LYS A 248 -25.63 122.40 -19.82
CA LYS A 248 -26.56 121.45 -19.18
C LYS A 248 -26.51 121.49 -17.64
N VAL A 249 -25.31 121.62 -17.07
CA VAL A 249 -25.13 121.72 -15.61
C VAL A 249 -25.62 123.06 -15.09
N ARG A 250 -25.35 124.17 -15.79
CA ARG A 250 -25.85 125.50 -15.44
C ARG A 250 -27.38 125.57 -15.43
N THR A 251 -28.03 125.13 -16.52
CA THR A 251 -29.51 125.11 -16.60
C THR A 251 -30.11 124.19 -15.54
N ARG A 252 -29.46 123.06 -15.23
CA ARG A 252 -29.96 122.14 -14.20
C ARG A 252 -29.77 122.70 -12.79
N ALA A 253 -28.63 123.36 -12.53
CA ALA A 253 -28.37 124.05 -11.27
C ALA A 253 -29.37 125.20 -11.05
N GLU A 254 -29.68 125.99 -12.08
CA GLU A 254 -30.74 127.01 -12.02
C GLU A 254 -32.11 126.39 -11.70
N GLN A 255 -32.50 125.29 -12.36
CA GLN A 255 -33.74 124.60 -12.07
C GLN A 255 -33.80 124.04 -10.64
N LEU A 256 -32.68 123.56 -10.10
CA LEU A 256 -32.59 123.05 -8.74
C LEU A 256 -32.62 124.20 -7.71
N LEU A 257 -32.01 125.35 -8.02
CA LEU A 257 -32.08 126.57 -7.21
C LEU A 257 -33.49 127.16 -7.13
N LEU A 258 -34.31 126.95 -8.17
CA LEU A 258 -35.72 127.34 -8.21
C LEU A 258 -36.65 126.37 -7.46
N SER A 259 -36.14 125.22 -7.02
CA SER A 259 -36.90 124.25 -6.22
C SER A 259 -36.87 124.61 -4.73
N PRO A 260 -37.82 124.09 -3.91
CA PRO A 260 -37.79 124.27 -2.46
C PRO A 260 -36.48 123.78 -1.81
N ASP A 261 -35.82 122.78 -2.41
CA ASP A 261 -34.53 122.27 -1.94
C ASP A 261 -33.36 123.25 -2.19
N GLY A 262 -33.57 124.29 -3.01
CA GLY A 262 -32.58 125.31 -3.36
C GLY A 262 -32.62 126.60 -2.53
N SER A 263 -33.64 126.77 -1.68
CA SER A 263 -34.01 128.06 -1.06
C SER A 263 -32.99 128.61 -0.07
N ASP A 264 -32.25 127.74 0.62
CA ASP A 264 -31.22 128.11 1.59
C ASP A 264 -30.03 127.12 1.59
N GLY A 265 -28.95 127.49 2.28
CA GLY A 265 -27.72 126.68 2.36
C GLY A 265 -27.93 125.27 2.93
N PRO A 266 -28.64 125.11 4.07
CA PRO A 266 -28.92 123.80 4.66
C PRO A 266 -29.76 122.88 3.76
N SER A 267 -30.78 123.40 3.10
CA SER A 267 -31.66 122.62 2.21
C SER A 267 -30.90 122.08 1.01
N ARG A 268 -29.96 122.86 0.45
CA ARG A 268 -29.08 122.41 -0.64
C ARG A 268 -28.15 121.27 -0.21
N GLN A 269 -27.60 121.33 1.00
CA GLN A 269 -26.76 120.27 1.55
C GLN A 269 -27.56 118.98 1.78
N ALA A 270 -28.78 119.08 2.32
CA ALA A 270 -29.64 117.91 2.53
C ALA A 270 -30.08 117.25 1.20
N ALA A 271 -30.37 118.05 0.17
CA ALA A 271 -30.71 117.53 -1.16
C ALA A 271 -29.51 116.87 -1.86
N ALA A 272 -28.31 117.42 -1.71
CA ALA A 272 -27.07 116.81 -2.19
C ALA A 272 -26.81 115.46 -1.51
N ALA A 273 -26.94 115.39 -0.18
CA ALA A 273 -26.77 114.15 0.57
C ALA A 273 -27.76 113.04 0.13
N ARG A 274 -29.04 113.37 -0.10
CA ARG A 274 -30.03 112.40 -0.61
C ARG A 274 -29.70 111.91 -2.02
N ALA A 275 -29.15 112.78 -2.87
CA ALA A 275 -28.72 112.39 -4.21
C ALA A 275 -27.50 111.46 -4.16
N GLU A 276 -26.55 111.73 -3.27
CA GLU A 276 -25.38 110.86 -3.03
C GLU A 276 -25.81 109.48 -2.50
N GLU A 277 -26.74 109.42 -1.53
CA GLU A 277 -27.29 108.14 -1.03
C GLU A 277 -27.99 107.33 -2.15
N LEU A 278 -28.75 108.01 -3.03
CA LEU A 278 -29.42 107.35 -4.15
C LEU A 278 -28.40 106.77 -5.15
N VAL A 279 -27.31 107.49 -5.41
CA VAL A 279 -26.21 107.02 -6.27
C VAL A 279 -25.56 105.76 -5.66
N GLN A 280 -25.21 105.78 -4.37
CA GLN A 280 -24.62 104.62 -3.70
C GLN A 280 -25.53 103.38 -3.74
N LEU A 281 -26.85 103.55 -3.56
CA LEU A 281 -27.80 102.46 -3.64
C LEU A 281 -27.88 101.85 -5.05
N LEU A 282 -27.86 102.69 -6.10
CA LEU A 282 -27.89 102.23 -7.48
C LEU A 282 -26.58 101.54 -7.89
N GLU A 283 -25.44 102.07 -7.46
CA GLU A 283 -24.12 101.44 -7.66
C GLU A 283 -24.04 100.06 -7.01
N THR A 284 -24.58 99.92 -5.79
CA THR A 284 -24.63 98.62 -5.09
C THR A 284 -25.48 97.61 -5.85
N ARG A 285 -26.66 98.02 -6.36
CA ARG A 285 -27.53 97.14 -7.17
C ARG A 285 -26.90 96.75 -8.50
N MET A 286 -26.23 97.69 -9.17
CA MET A 286 -25.52 97.44 -10.43
C MET A 286 -24.35 96.48 -10.20
N SER A 287 -23.61 96.64 -9.11
CA SER A 287 -22.51 95.75 -8.73
C SER A 287 -23.01 94.32 -8.49
N GLY A 288 -24.07 94.15 -7.68
CA GLY A 288 -24.66 92.82 -7.44
C GLY A 288 -25.20 92.13 -8.69
N ALA A 289 -25.87 92.88 -9.57
CA ALA A 289 -26.34 92.34 -10.85
C ALA A 289 -25.18 91.96 -11.79
N SER A 290 -24.11 92.76 -11.80
CA SER A 290 -22.91 92.50 -12.60
C SER A 290 -22.14 91.29 -12.09
N GLU A 291 -22.05 91.10 -10.78
CA GLU A 291 -21.43 89.92 -10.16
C GLU A 291 -22.23 88.65 -10.49
N GLN A 292 -23.55 88.69 -10.37
CA GLN A 292 -24.40 87.55 -10.71
C GLN A 292 -24.35 87.19 -12.19
N LEU A 293 -24.31 88.20 -13.07
CA LEU A 293 -24.12 88.01 -14.50
C LEU A 293 -22.71 87.47 -14.83
N GLY A 294 -21.68 87.92 -14.11
CA GLY A 294 -20.32 87.39 -14.19
C GLY A 294 -20.23 85.93 -13.76
N ARG A 295 -20.90 85.56 -12.67
CA ARG A 295 -20.96 84.17 -12.18
C ARG A 295 -21.64 83.24 -13.19
N LEU A 296 -22.80 83.65 -13.72
CA LEU A 296 -23.52 82.87 -14.73
C LEU A 296 -22.73 82.75 -16.04
N ARG A 297 -22.01 83.80 -16.46
CA ARG A 297 -21.10 83.73 -17.61
C ARG A 297 -19.92 82.80 -17.35
N GLY A 298 -19.29 82.88 -16.19
CA GLY A 298 -18.19 81.99 -15.82
C GLY A 298 -18.62 80.53 -15.70
N GLU A 299 -19.83 80.27 -15.22
CA GLU A 299 -20.41 78.93 -15.21
C GLU A 299 -20.72 78.43 -16.62
N ALA A 300 -21.28 79.29 -17.48
CA ALA A 300 -21.52 78.96 -18.89
C ALA A 300 -20.21 78.70 -19.65
N GLU A 301 -19.17 79.50 -19.46
CA GLU A 301 -17.84 79.29 -20.07
C GLU A 301 -17.16 78.03 -19.55
N ARG A 302 -17.24 77.75 -18.24
CA ARG A 302 -16.69 76.51 -17.65
C ARG A 302 -17.40 75.27 -18.18
N LEU A 303 -18.70 75.38 -18.41
CA LEU A 303 -19.52 74.30 -18.96
C LEU A 303 -19.56 74.30 -20.48
N ALA A 304 -18.90 75.24 -21.17
CA ALA A 304 -18.82 75.24 -22.63
C ALA A 304 -17.70 74.30 -23.11
N PRO A 305 -17.87 73.62 -24.25
CA PRO A 305 -16.80 72.83 -24.86
C PRO A 305 -15.69 73.75 -25.41
N GLU A 306 -14.50 73.18 -25.60
CA GLU A 306 -13.29 73.93 -26.01
C GLU A 306 -13.42 74.67 -27.35
N ASN A 307 -14.36 74.27 -28.21
CA ASN A 307 -14.60 74.89 -29.52
C ASN A 307 -15.73 75.95 -29.52
N GLY A 308 -16.40 76.20 -28.38
CA GLY A 308 -17.44 77.23 -28.24
C GLY A 308 -18.83 76.89 -28.79
N GLU A 309 -19.06 75.66 -29.25
CA GLU A 309 -20.38 75.17 -29.70
C GLU A 309 -21.06 74.28 -28.63
N ALA A 310 -21.96 73.37 -29.01
CA ALA A 310 -22.58 72.40 -28.09
C ALA A 310 -21.69 71.16 -27.88
N HIS A 311 -21.71 70.56 -26.68
CA HIS A 311 -21.00 69.29 -26.41
C HIS A 311 -21.48 68.13 -27.28
N THR A 312 -22.74 68.19 -27.72
CA THR A 312 -23.42 67.18 -28.53
C THR A 312 -24.70 67.77 -29.13
N GLY A 313 -25.12 67.27 -30.29
CA GLY A 313 -26.39 67.64 -30.90
C GLY A 313 -27.55 66.98 -30.16
N LEU A 314 -28.45 67.78 -29.61
CA LEU A 314 -29.72 67.30 -29.07
C LEU A 314 -30.72 67.13 -30.21
N SER A 315 -31.57 66.10 -30.15
CA SER A 315 -32.71 66.00 -31.07
C SER A 315 -33.70 67.15 -30.80
N ASP A 316 -34.51 67.49 -31.79
CA ASP A 316 -35.45 68.64 -31.72
C ASP A 316 -36.41 68.56 -30.50
N GLU A 317 -36.71 67.36 -30.00
CA GLU A 317 -37.56 67.15 -28.82
C GLU A 317 -36.85 67.48 -27.50
N LEU A 318 -35.52 67.44 -27.48
CA LEU A 318 -34.66 67.67 -26.32
C LEU A 318 -34.06 69.09 -26.31
N VAL A 319 -34.35 69.91 -27.31
CA VAL A 319 -33.97 71.32 -27.34
C VAL A 319 -34.90 72.10 -26.41
N PRO A 320 -34.39 72.72 -25.34
CA PRO A 320 -35.24 73.48 -24.44
C PRO A 320 -35.78 74.75 -25.10
N ARG A 321 -37.10 74.97 -25.00
CA ARG A 321 -37.78 76.18 -25.50
C ARG A 321 -37.57 77.38 -24.57
N ASP A 322 -37.52 77.11 -23.27
CA ASP A 322 -37.31 78.07 -22.18
C ASP A 322 -36.58 77.40 -21.00
N ALA A 323 -36.26 78.19 -19.97
CA ALA A 323 -35.50 77.73 -18.80
C ALA A 323 -36.26 76.70 -17.94
N GLU A 324 -37.59 76.78 -17.85
CA GLU A 324 -38.39 75.81 -17.09
C GLU A 324 -38.44 74.45 -17.80
N HIS A 325 -38.59 74.47 -19.13
CA HIS A 325 -38.51 73.29 -19.99
C HIS A 325 -37.12 72.63 -19.89
N ALA A 326 -36.04 73.42 -19.85
CA ALA A 326 -34.68 72.91 -19.65
C ALA A 326 -34.53 72.16 -18.31
N GLN A 327 -35.08 72.71 -17.22
CA GLN A 327 -35.04 72.05 -15.91
C GLN A 327 -35.87 70.77 -15.88
N ALA A 328 -37.03 70.73 -16.55
CA ALA A 328 -37.85 69.53 -16.65
C ALA A 328 -37.15 68.42 -17.45
N LEU A 329 -36.54 68.76 -18.59
CA LEU A 329 -35.74 67.83 -19.40
C LEU A 329 -34.53 67.29 -18.61
N LEU A 330 -33.81 68.15 -17.88
CA LEU A 330 -32.68 67.73 -17.02
C LEU A 330 -33.10 66.78 -15.90
N ARG A 331 -34.23 67.04 -15.23
CA ARG A 331 -34.76 66.14 -14.20
C ARG A 331 -35.12 64.78 -14.79
N THR A 332 -35.76 64.76 -15.95
CA THR A 332 -36.15 63.52 -16.64
C THR A 332 -34.92 62.72 -17.07
N ALA A 333 -33.96 63.36 -17.73
CA ALA A 333 -32.70 62.73 -18.13
C ALA A 333 -31.89 62.21 -16.93
N SER A 334 -31.90 62.94 -15.81
CA SER A 334 -31.21 62.53 -14.58
C SER A 334 -31.89 61.32 -13.91
N ALA A 335 -33.23 61.28 -13.92
CA ALA A 335 -34.00 60.12 -13.43
C ALA A 335 -33.80 58.89 -14.32
N GLU A 336 -33.80 59.07 -15.65
CA GLU A 336 -33.49 58.00 -16.59
C GLU A 336 -32.07 57.49 -16.41
N LEU A 337 -31.07 58.38 -16.29
CA LEU A 337 -29.69 58.02 -16.02
C LEU A 337 -29.58 57.21 -14.72
N ALA A 338 -30.22 57.65 -13.63
CA ALA A 338 -30.23 56.92 -12.36
C ALA A 338 -30.82 55.50 -12.55
N SER A 339 -31.98 55.38 -13.20
CA SER A 339 -32.61 54.07 -13.44
C SER A 339 -31.76 53.13 -14.30
N ARG A 340 -31.08 53.66 -15.32
CA ARG A 340 -30.18 52.88 -16.19
C ARG A 340 -28.91 52.47 -15.46
N THR A 341 -28.40 53.31 -14.58
CA THR A 341 -27.23 53.01 -13.75
C THR A 341 -27.56 51.90 -12.75
N GLU A 342 -28.72 51.96 -12.10
CA GLU A 342 -29.21 50.91 -11.20
C GLU A 342 -29.42 49.57 -11.93
N ALA A 343 -30.06 49.59 -13.09
CA ALA A 343 -30.23 48.39 -13.92
C ALA A 343 -28.89 47.79 -14.38
N LEU A 344 -27.87 48.63 -14.65
CA LEU A 344 -26.54 48.17 -15.01
C LEU A 344 -25.83 47.50 -13.82
N GLU A 345 -25.93 48.07 -12.62
CA GLU A 345 -25.35 47.46 -11.41
C GLU A 345 -26.03 46.12 -11.09
N GLN A 346 -27.36 46.04 -11.14
CA GLN A 346 -28.08 44.77 -10.96
C GLN A 346 -27.67 43.71 -12.00
N ALA A 347 -27.51 44.10 -13.26
CA ALA A 347 -27.03 43.19 -14.30
C ALA A 347 -25.58 42.74 -14.08
N ARG A 348 -24.72 43.60 -13.51
CA ARG A 348 -23.33 43.25 -13.15
C ARG A 348 -23.28 42.26 -11.99
N GLU A 349 -24.09 42.48 -10.96
CA GLU A 349 -24.21 41.56 -9.82
C GLU A 349 -24.70 40.19 -10.29
N ALA A 350 -25.80 40.13 -11.05
CA ALA A 350 -26.32 38.87 -11.60
C ALA A 350 -25.30 38.17 -12.52
N HIS A 351 -24.55 38.93 -13.33
CA HIS A 351 -23.49 38.35 -14.17
C HIS A 351 -22.33 37.79 -13.33
N ALA A 352 -21.95 38.46 -12.24
CA ALA A 352 -20.91 37.98 -11.33
C ALA A 352 -21.36 36.67 -10.64
N GLU A 353 -22.60 36.60 -10.16
CA GLU A 353 -23.17 35.39 -9.56
C GLU A 353 -23.20 34.22 -10.55
N LEU A 354 -23.65 34.46 -11.79
CA LEU A 354 -23.66 33.43 -12.84
C LEU A 354 -22.25 32.97 -13.22
N LEU A 355 -21.26 33.87 -13.24
CA LEU A 355 -19.87 33.52 -13.49
C LEU A 355 -19.28 32.67 -12.37
N GLU A 356 -19.58 32.97 -11.11
CA GLU A 356 -19.14 32.14 -9.98
C GLU A 356 -19.80 30.75 -10.01
N ALA A 357 -21.11 30.68 -10.28
CA ALA A 357 -21.81 29.41 -10.43
C ALA A 357 -21.28 28.57 -11.59
N HIS A 358 -20.97 29.20 -12.73
CA HIS A 358 -20.38 28.53 -13.88
C HIS A 358 -18.99 27.97 -13.58
N ARG A 359 -18.12 28.75 -12.94
CA ARG A 359 -16.78 28.29 -12.53
C ARG A 359 -16.86 27.13 -11.54
N ALA A 360 -17.74 27.22 -10.54
CA ALA A 360 -17.97 26.13 -9.59
C ALA A 360 -18.44 24.84 -10.29
N ALA A 361 -19.30 24.96 -11.31
CA ALA A 361 -19.74 23.82 -12.10
C ALA A 361 -18.60 23.23 -12.98
N GLU A 362 -17.77 24.07 -13.60
CA GLU A 362 -16.59 23.62 -14.36
C GLU A 362 -15.57 22.90 -13.46
N ASP A 363 -15.27 23.46 -12.29
CA ASP A 363 -14.37 22.85 -11.30
C ASP A 363 -14.93 21.51 -10.80
N ALA A 364 -16.25 21.43 -10.58
CA ALA A 364 -16.90 20.18 -10.18
C ALA A 364 -16.83 19.12 -11.28
N ALA A 365 -17.12 19.50 -12.53
CA ALA A 365 -17.05 18.60 -13.68
C ALA A 365 -15.62 18.04 -13.87
N GLY A 366 -14.61 18.91 -13.82
CA GLY A 366 -13.20 18.49 -13.89
C GLY A 366 -12.82 17.55 -12.73
N GLY A 367 -13.30 17.83 -11.51
CA GLY A 367 -13.11 16.96 -10.36
C GLY A 367 -13.72 15.56 -10.54
N PHE A 368 -14.93 15.47 -11.10
CA PHE A 368 -15.56 14.18 -11.41
C PHE A 368 -14.84 13.43 -12.54
N ASP A 369 -14.37 14.12 -13.58
CA ASP A 369 -13.61 13.52 -14.68
C ASP A 369 -12.30 12.87 -14.19
N GLU A 370 -11.57 13.53 -13.30
CA GLU A 370 -10.36 12.98 -12.68
C GLU A 370 -10.66 11.71 -11.87
N ILE A 371 -11.74 11.72 -11.07
CA ILE A 371 -12.17 10.56 -10.28
C ILE A 371 -12.54 9.40 -11.20
N ALA A 372 -13.33 9.67 -12.24
CA ALA A 372 -13.74 8.68 -13.23
C ALA A 372 -12.54 8.10 -13.99
N ALA A 373 -11.54 8.91 -14.34
CA ALA A 373 -10.31 8.44 -14.96
C ALA A 373 -9.54 7.47 -14.04
N MET A 374 -9.37 7.83 -12.76
CA MET A 374 -8.70 6.96 -11.78
C MET A 374 -9.40 5.62 -11.57
N LEU A 375 -10.74 5.58 -11.63
CA LEU A 375 -11.52 4.36 -11.51
C LEU A 375 -11.45 3.52 -12.80
N ARG A 376 -11.53 4.16 -13.98
CA ARG A 376 -11.39 3.48 -15.28
C ARG A 376 -10.05 2.78 -15.45
N ASP A 377 -8.96 3.39 -15.01
CA ASP A 377 -7.63 2.77 -15.09
C ASP A 377 -7.53 1.46 -14.28
N LEU A 378 -8.32 1.32 -13.20
CA LEU A 378 -8.36 0.07 -12.43
C LEU A 378 -9.24 -1.00 -13.05
N LEU A 379 -10.25 -0.60 -13.84
CA LEU A 379 -11.13 -1.50 -14.56
C LEU A 379 -10.60 -1.88 -15.94
N ARG A 380 -9.48 -1.29 -16.40
CA ARG A 380 -8.92 -1.45 -17.75
C ARG A 380 -8.56 -2.90 -18.11
N GLU A 381 -8.39 -3.77 -17.13
CA GLU A 381 -8.19 -5.21 -17.32
C GLU A 381 -9.50 -5.99 -17.55
N HIS A 382 -10.65 -5.40 -17.26
CA HIS A 382 -11.98 -6.00 -17.39
C HIS A 382 -12.82 -5.13 -18.31
N THR A 383 -12.79 -5.39 -19.61
CA THR A 383 -13.66 -4.69 -20.57
C THR A 383 -15.09 -5.17 -20.34
N PRO A 384 -16.02 -4.33 -19.85
CA PRO A 384 -17.40 -4.73 -19.74
C PRO A 384 -17.98 -4.77 -21.17
N GLU A 385 -18.37 -5.96 -21.63
CA GLU A 385 -19.26 -6.11 -22.78
C GLU A 385 -20.71 -5.91 -22.29
N GLU A 386 -21.09 -4.71 -21.86
CA GLU A 386 -22.50 -4.40 -21.57
C GLU A 386 -22.88 -3.03 -22.12
N GLU A 387 -24.13 -2.98 -22.58
CA GLU A 387 -24.77 -1.91 -23.34
C GLU A 387 -24.64 -0.55 -22.64
N GLN A 388 -24.41 0.48 -23.44
CA GLN A 388 -24.22 1.87 -23.02
C GLN A 388 -25.53 2.45 -22.46
N GLU A 389 -25.94 2.02 -21.27
CA GLU A 389 -26.91 2.77 -20.48
C GLU A 389 -26.30 4.14 -20.14
N GLN A 390 -27.09 5.21 -20.31
CA GLN A 390 -26.65 6.53 -19.88
C GLN A 390 -26.41 6.47 -18.37
N PRO A 391 -25.18 6.75 -17.90
CA PRO A 391 -24.88 6.65 -16.48
C PRO A 391 -25.72 7.66 -15.71
N GLU A 392 -26.40 7.22 -14.65
CA GLU A 392 -27.14 8.10 -13.76
C GLU A 392 -26.20 9.14 -13.13
N PRO A 393 -26.61 10.41 -13.01
CA PRO A 393 -25.81 11.44 -12.35
C PRO A 393 -25.47 11.06 -10.91
N TYR A 394 -24.21 11.25 -10.51
CA TYR A 394 -23.81 10.99 -9.13
C TYR A 394 -24.51 12.00 -8.20
N PRO A 395 -25.23 11.54 -7.15
CA PRO A 395 -26.08 12.41 -6.35
C PRO A 395 -25.33 13.27 -5.32
N GLY A 396 -24.07 12.94 -5.03
CA GLY A 396 -23.27 13.59 -3.99
C GLY A 396 -22.31 14.66 -4.50
N SER A 397 -21.55 15.26 -3.58
CA SER A 397 -20.50 16.22 -3.91
C SER A 397 -19.25 15.55 -4.50
N THR A 398 -18.37 16.34 -5.12
CA THR A 398 -17.06 15.86 -5.62
C THR A 398 -16.19 15.26 -4.51
N GLU A 399 -16.24 15.81 -3.30
CA GLU A 399 -15.50 15.28 -2.14
C GLU A 399 -16.05 13.93 -1.68
N GLU A 400 -17.37 13.76 -1.62
CA GLU A 400 -18.00 12.46 -1.31
C GLU A 400 -17.66 11.42 -2.38
N ALA A 401 -17.63 11.81 -3.66
CA ALA A 401 -17.20 10.94 -4.75
C ALA A 401 -15.72 10.56 -4.64
N ARG A 402 -14.83 11.50 -4.26
CA ARG A 402 -13.41 11.20 -4.01
C ARG A 402 -13.24 10.19 -2.88
N GLN A 403 -13.98 10.37 -1.79
CA GLN A 403 -13.92 9.47 -0.65
C GLN A 403 -14.43 8.06 -1.01
N SER A 404 -15.60 7.98 -1.66
CA SER A 404 -16.20 6.72 -2.12
C SER A 404 -15.27 5.99 -3.09
N ALA A 405 -14.69 6.70 -4.07
CA ALA A 405 -13.71 6.15 -4.97
C ALA A 405 -12.46 5.65 -4.22
N ALA A 406 -11.93 6.40 -3.25
CA ALA A 406 -10.78 5.97 -2.45
C ALA A 406 -11.07 4.72 -1.61
N GLU A 407 -12.27 4.59 -1.07
CA GLU A 407 -12.73 3.41 -0.32
C GLU A 407 -12.87 2.18 -1.23
N ALA A 408 -13.55 2.32 -2.38
CA ALA A 408 -13.67 1.26 -3.38
C ALA A 408 -12.29 0.77 -3.86
N ARG A 409 -11.36 1.71 -4.12
CA ARG A 409 -9.98 1.39 -4.52
C ARG A 409 -9.23 0.63 -3.43
N ARG A 410 -9.36 1.03 -2.17
CA ARG A 410 -8.75 0.32 -1.04
C ARG A 410 -9.32 -1.09 -0.91
N SER A 411 -10.64 -1.24 -1.02
CA SER A 411 -11.31 -2.53 -0.98
C SER A 411 -10.83 -3.44 -2.11
N LEU A 412 -10.80 -2.94 -3.36
CA LEU A 412 -10.34 -3.71 -4.53
C LEU A 412 -8.89 -4.17 -4.36
N ARG A 413 -7.98 -3.29 -3.91
CA ARG A 413 -6.59 -3.68 -3.63
C ARG A 413 -6.48 -4.72 -2.52
N GLY A 414 -7.31 -4.60 -1.47
CA GLY A 414 -7.40 -5.60 -0.41
C GLY A 414 -7.80 -6.97 -0.97
N CYS A 415 -8.90 -7.03 -1.72
CA CYS A 415 -9.37 -8.27 -2.35
C CYS A 415 -8.35 -8.85 -3.34
N ALA A 416 -7.65 -8.01 -4.12
CA ALA A 416 -6.60 -8.47 -5.03
C ALA A 416 -5.39 -9.05 -4.28
N ALA A 417 -5.00 -8.44 -3.16
CA ALA A 417 -3.95 -8.97 -2.29
C ALA A 417 -4.37 -10.30 -1.65
N ASP A 418 -5.61 -10.40 -1.16
CA ASP A 418 -6.17 -11.63 -0.60
C ASP A 418 -6.25 -12.75 -1.65
N LEU A 419 -6.67 -12.44 -2.88
CA LEU A 419 -6.67 -13.37 -4.01
C LEU A 419 -5.25 -13.87 -4.32
N SER A 420 -4.28 -12.95 -4.44
CA SER A 420 -2.88 -13.29 -4.68
C SER A 420 -2.29 -14.15 -3.54
N ALA A 421 -2.64 -13.87 -2.29
CA ALA A 421 -2.22 -14.66 -1.14
C ALA A 421 -2.84 -16.06 -1.16
N ALA A 422 -4.13 -16.16 -1.47
CA ALA A 422 -4.84 -17.44 -1.60
C ALA A 422 -4.26 -18.28 -2.76
N GLU A 423 -4.00 -17.68 -3.92
CA GLU A 423 -3.35 -18.36 -5.04
C GLU A 423 -1.96 -18.87 -4.68
N SER A 424 -1.17 -18.06 -3.96
CA SER A 424 0.17 -18.46 -3.51
C SER A 424 0.11 -19.63 -2.52
N ALA A 425 -0.83 -19.59 -1.57
CA ALA A 425 -1.05 -20.69 -0.63
C ALA A 425 -1.49 -21.98 -1.33
N VAL A 426 -2.34 -21.89 -2.35
CA VAL A 426 -2.74 -23.06 -3.18
C VAL A 426 -1.56 -23.63 -3.95
N ARG A 427 -0.71 -22.77 -4.54
CA ARG A 427 0.52 -23.21 -5.22
C ARG A 427 1.48 -23.90 -4.25
N GLU A 428 1.72 -23.32 -3.07
CA GLU A 428 2.59 -23.92 -2.05
C GLU A 428 2.06 -25.28 -1.56
N ALA A 429 0.77 -25.39 -1.26
CA ALA A 429 0.14 -26.65 -0.87
C ALA A 429 0.26 -27.72 -1.98
N SER A 430 0.08 -27.30 -3.24
CA SER A 430 0.28 -28.15 -4.42
C SER A 430 1.71 -28.65 -4.53
N ASP A 431 2.70 -27.77 -4.33
CA ASP A 431 4.13 -28.12 -4.35
C ASP A 431 4.50 -29.06 -3.20
N ILE A 432 3.93 -28.86 -2.01
CA ILE A 432 4.11 -29.77 -0.87
C ILE A 432 3.56 -31.16 -1.22
N LEU A 433 2.37 -31.23 -1.83
CA LEU A 433 1.75 -32.48 -2.24
C LEU A 433 2.60 -33.22 -3.29
N VAL A 434 3.08 -32.50 -4.31
CA VAL A 434 3.95 -33.06 -5.36
C VAL A 434 5.29 -33.53 -4.77
N ARG A 435 5.93 -32.73 -3.90
CA ARG A 435 7.15 -33.12 -3.19
C ARG A 435 6.94 -34.37 -2.33
N HIS A 436 5.82 -34.43 -1.61
CA HIS A 436 5.45 -35.58 -0.80
C HIS A 436 5.29 -36.84 -1.67
N ALA A 437 4.57 -36.75 -2.79
CA ALA A 437 4.40 -37.86 -3.73
C ALA A 437 5.72 -38.31 -4.38
N ASN A 438 6.66 -37.39 -4.61
CA ASN A 438 7.99 -37.68 -5.17
C ASN A 438 9.02 -38.20 -4.14
N SER A 439 8.69 -38.22 -2.85
CA SER A 439 9.60 -38.74 -1.82
C SER A 439 9.97 -40.21 -2.07
N THR A 440 11.26 -40.53 -1.94
CA THR A 440 11.82 -41.88 -2.16
C THR A 440 11.18 -42.94 -1.27
N ARG A 441 10.71 -42.57 -0.07
CA ARG A 441 10.00 -43.49 0.84
C ARG A 441 8.71 -44.07 0.25
N TYR A 442 8.13 -43.41 -0.75
CA TYR A 442 6.88 -43.83 -1.40
C TYR A 442 7.08 -44.37 -2.81
N GLU A 443 8.32 -44.61 -3.24
CA GLU A 443 8.61 -45.11 -4.58
C GLU A 443 7.91 -46.45 -4.88
N GLN A 444 7.81 -47.31 -3.87
CA GLN A 444 7.14 -48.62 -3.96
C GLN A 444 5.60 -48.53 -4.01
N VAL A 445 5.01 -47.37 -3.69
CA VAL A 445 3.56 -47.17 -3.72
C VAL A 445 3.10 -46.94 -5.16
N ARG A 446 2.46 -47.95 -5.75
CA ARG A 446 1.94 -47.94 -7.13
C ARG A 446 0.44 -47.63 -7.21
N THR A 447 0.01 -46.53 -6.60
CA THR A 447 -1.40 -46.09 -6.69
C THR A 447 -1.59 -45.14 -7.88
N PRO A 448 -2.70 -45.26 -8.65
CA PRO A 448 -2.99 -44.34 -9.76
C PRO A 448 -3.02 -42.87 -9.34
N ALA A 449 -3.53 -42.58 -8.14
CA ALA A 449 -3.57 -41.22 -7.60
C ALA A 449 -2.16 -40.62 -7.37
N ARG A 450 -1.17 -41.42 -6.94
CA ARG A 450 0.22 -40.94 -6.81
C ARG A 450 0.81 -40.58 -8.19
N GLN A 451 0.49 -41.36 -9.21
CA GLN A 451 0.93 -41.08 -10.58
C GLN A 451 0.28 -39.77 -11.09
N GLN A 452 -1.03 -39.62 -10.91
CA GLN A 452 -1.76 -38.40 -11.28
C GLN A 452 -1.22 -37.15 -10.57
N ILE A 453 -0.93 -37.22 -9.26
CA ILE A 453 -0.33 -36.10 -8.51
C ILE A 453 1.04 -35.68 -9.08
N ARG A 454 1.82 -36.61 -9.63
CA ARG A 454 3.16 -36.32 -10.18
C ARG A 454 3.11 -35.78 -11.62
N GLU A 455 2.12 -36.21 -12.39
CA GLU A 455 2.03 -35.94 -13.83
C GLU A 455 1.14 -34.73 -14.15
N LEU A 456 0.14 -34.42 -13.32
CA LEU A 456 -0.71 -33.26 -13.51
C LEU A 456 0.03 -31.95 -13.21
N PRO A 457 -0.25 -30.87 -13.97
CA PRO A 457 0.25 -29.55 -13.65
C PRO A 457 -0.34 -29.05 -12.32
N ALA A 458 0.44 -28.29 -11.56
CA ALA A 458 0.08 -27.84 -10.21
C ALA A 458 -1.27 -27.09 -10.15
N SER A 459 -1.64 -26.36 -11.21
CA SER A 459 -2.92 -25.66 -11.33
C SER A 459 -4.14 -26.57 -11.40
N ALA A 460 -3.99 -27.81 -11.87
CA ALA A 460 -5.08 -28.79 -12.00
C ALA A 460 -5.24 -29.70 -10.76
N LEU A 461 -4.29 -29.66 -9.82
CA LEU A 461 -4.32 -30.48 -8.60
C LEU A 461 -5.49 -30.14 -7.66
N PRO A 462 -5.85 -28.86 -7.41
CA PRO A 462 -6.95 -28.52 -6.50
C PRO A 462 -8.30 -29.10 -6.90
N GLU A 463 -8.59 -29.17 -8.20
CA GLU A 463 -9.84 -29.73 -8.74
C GLU A 463 -10.02 -31.22 -8.40
N HIS A 464 -8.91 -31.94 -8.26
CA HIS A 464 -8.89 -33.38 -7.99
C HIS A 464 -8.69 -33.71 -6.51
N ALA A 465 -8.21 -32.75 -5.70
CA ALA A 465 -7.82 -32.94 -4.30
C ALA A 465 -8.95 -33.56 -3.46
N ARG A 466 -10.17 -33.04 -3.56
CA ARG A 466 -11.32 -33.54 -2.79
C ARG A 466 -11.67 -34.98 -3.16
N LYS A 467 -11.69 -35.31 -4.47
CA LYS A 467 -11.96 -36.67 -4.94
C LYS A 467 -10.90 -37.66 -4.44
N TRP A 468 -9.63 -37.28 -4.44
CA TRP A 468 -8.56 -38.11 -3.88
C TRP A 468 -8.69 -38.29 -2.37
N ALA A 469 -8.98 -37.23 -1.62
CA ALA A 469 -9.19 -37.31 -0.17
C ALA A 469 -10.35 -38.28 0.17
N ASP A 470 -11.48 -38.15 -0.52
CA ASP A 470 -12.64 -39.02 -0.33
C ASP A 470 -12.32 -40.48 -0.70
N ALA A 471 -11.53 -40.71 -1.76
CA ALA A 471 -11.09 -42.05 -2.16
C ALA A 471 -10.04 -42.66 -1.20
N PHE A 472 -9.19 -41.83 -0.58
CA PHE A 472 -8.17 -42.29 0.36
C PHE A 472 -8.72 -42.55 1.77
N ALA A 473 -9.77 -41.85 2.19
CA ALA A 473 -10.32 -41.96 3.54
C ALA A 473 -10.67 -43.40 3.98
N PRO A 474 -11.33 -44.24 3.17
CA PRO A 474 -11.60 -45.63 3.53
C PRO A 474 -10.32 -46.46 3.67
N ARG A 475 -9.37 -46.27 2.75
CA ARG A 475 -8.11 -47.01 2.73
C ARG A 475 -7.22 -46.63 3.91
N LEU A 476 -7.22 -45.35 4.29
CA LEU A 476 -6.53 -44.86 5.47
C LEU A 476 -7.06 -45.56 6.72
N ARG A 477 -8.39 -45.63 6.89
CA ARG A 477 -9.00 -46.34 8.04
C ARG A 477 -8.58 -47.80 8.10
N VAL A 478 -8.70 -48.53 6.99
CA VAL A 478 -8.30 -49.95 6.95
C VAL A 478 -6.82 -50.13 7.28
N LEU A 479 -5.93 -49.31 6.70
CA LEU A 479 -4.49 -49.41 6.99
C LEU A 479 -4.16 -49.05 8.44
N THR A 480 -4.87 -48.08 9.03
CA THR A 480 -4.74 -47.76 10.45
C THR A 480 -5.17 -48.95 11.32
N ASP A 481 -6.32 -49.55 11.02
CA ASP A 481 -6.82 -50.73 11.76
C ASP A 481 -5.86 -51.92 11.61
N GLU A 482 -5.30 -52.14 10.42
CA GLU A 482 -4.30 -53.18 10.16
C GLU A 482 -3.00 -52.94 10.92
N LEU A 483 -2.52 -51.69 10.97
CA LEU A 483 -1.32 -51.32 11.74
C LEU A 483 -1.54 -51.53 13.24
N GLU A 484 -2.67 -51.09 13.78
CA GLU A 484 -3.03 -51.37 15.18
C GLU A 484 -3.11 -52.87 15.46
N GLN A 485 -3.67 -53.65 14.53
CA GLN A 485 -3.73 -55.09 14.67
C GLN A 485 -2.33 -55.73 14.63
N LEU A 486 -1.42 -55.21 13.79
CA LEU A 486 -0.02 -55.65 13.76
C LEU A 486 0.71 -55.33 15.06
N GLU A 487 0.45 -54.17 15.67
CA GLU A 487 0.99 -53.82 16.99
C GLU A 487 0.49 -54.76 18.08
N ARG A 488 -0.83 -55.03 18.14
CA ARG A 488 -1.39 -56.02 19.08
C ARG A 488 -0.81 -57.41 18.89
N ASN A 489 -0.61 -57.82 17.63
CA ASN A 489 0.02 -59.09 17.30
C ASN A 489 1.49 -59.11 17.73
N ARG A 490 2.24 -58.02 17.51
CA ARG A 490 3.63 -57.87 17.98
C ARG A 490 3.69 -58.02 19.49
N ASP A 491 2.87 -57.29 20.23
CA ASP A 491 2.83 -57.34 21.69
C ASP A 491 2.50 -58.74 22.20
N SER A 492 1.55 -59.42 21.55
CA SER A 492 1.23 -60.82 21.86
C SER A 492 2.41 -61.79 21.61
N ILE A 493 3.24 -61.54 20.59
CA ILE A 493 4.44 -62.34 20.32
C ILE A 493 5.52 -62.02 21.35
N VAL A 494 5.72 -60.74 21.70
CA VAL A 494 6.64 -60.29 22.75
C VAL A 494 6.29 -60.95 24.08
N ASP A 495 5.01 -60.96 24.46
CA ASP A 495 4.52 -61.58 25.69
C ASP A 495 4.79 -63.09 25.73
N ARG A 496 4.57 -63.80 24.61
CA ARG A 496 4.88 -65.23 24.51
C ARG A 496 6.39 -65.50 24.57
N LEU A 497 7.19 -64.68 23.89
CA LEU A 497 8.65 -64.79 23.93
C LEU A 497 9.16 -64.50 25.35
N ARG A 498 8.58 -63.53 26.06
CA ARG A 498 8.89 -63.22 27.45
C ARG A 498 8.71 -64.46 28.32
N GLY A 499 7.55 -65.12 28.25
CA GLY A 499 7.31 -66.35 29.02
C GLY A 499 8.32 -67.48 28.72
N LEU A 500 8.75 -67.63 27.46
CA LEU A 500 9.79 -68.60 27.09
C LEU A 500 11.18 -68.21 27.62
N VAL A 501 11.53 -66.93 27.59
CA VAL A 501 12.80 -66.40 28.12
C VAL A 501 12.83 -66.55 29.65
N GLU A 502 11.76 -66.18 30.35
CA GLU A 502 11.62 -66.38 31.79
C GLU A 502 11.76 -67.87 32.16
N SER A 503 11.12 -68.76 31.40
CA SER A 503 11.29 -70.21 31.58
C SER A 503 12.75 -70.65 31.39
N ALA A 504 13.45 -70.14 30.37
CA ALA A 504 14.86 -70.47 30.14
C ALA A 504 15.77 -69.96 31.27
N LEU A 505 15.52 -68.76 31.80
CA LEU A 505 16.23 -68.23 32.97
C LEU A 505 15.98 -69.09 34.22
N ALA A 506 14.74 -69.55 34.42
CA ALA A 506 14.39 -70.49 35.48
C ALA A 506 15.09 -71.86 35.32
N THR A 507 15.24 -72.34 34.09
CA THR A 507 16.04 -73.55 33.79
C THR A 507 17.50 -73.36 34.18
N LEU A 508 18.12 -72.19 33.92
CA LEU A 508 19.49 -71.88 34.36
C LEU A 508 19.63 -71.89 35.89
N ARG A 509 18.68 -71.28 36.62
CA ARG A 509 18.65 -71.35 38.10
C ARG A 509 18.50 -72.79 38.59
N SER A 510 17.66 -73.58 37.93
CA SER A 510 17.44 -74.99 38.27
C SER A 510 18.69 -75.83 38.01
N ALA A 511 19.45 -75.53 36.95
CA ALA A 511 20.74 -76.17 36.68
C ALA A 511 21.76 -75.92 37.81
N GLN A 512 21.86 -74.68 38.30
CA GLN A 512 22.70 -74.36 39.47
C GLN A 512 22.25 -75.12 40.71
N ARG A 513 20.93 -75.13 41.01
CA ARG A 513 20.38 -75.85 42.17
C ARG A 513 20.62 -77.36 42.10
N LEU A 514 20.43 -77.97 40.93
CA LEU A 514 20.66 -79.40 40.71
C LEU A 514 22.15 -79.75 40.75
N SER A 515 23.05 -78.81 40.43
CA SER A 515 24.50 -79.03 40.54
C SER A 515 25.02 -79.09 41.98
N ARG A 516 24.15 -78.96 42.98
CA ARG A 516 24.54 -79.01 44.39
C ARG A 516 25.06 -80.39 44.75
N LEU A 517 26.27 -80.42 45.28
CA LEU A 517 26.99 -81.64 45.60
C LEU A 517 26.46 -82.29 46.88
N PRO A 518 26.48 -83.64 46.95
CA PRO A 518 26.04 -84.38 48.13
C PRO A 518 26.94 -84.11 49.35
N GLU A 519 26.45 -84.46 50.53
CA GLU A 519 27.24 -84.43 51.76
C GLU A 519 28.36 -85.49 51.72
N GLY A 520 29.51 -85.21 52.34
CA GLY A 520 30.63 -86.17 52.43
C GLY A 520 31.83 -85.88 51.53
N LEU A 521 31.81 -84.77 50.77
CA LEU A 521 32.89 -84.33 49.86
C LEU A 521 33.77 -83.20 50.45
N GLY A 522 33.99 -83.18 51.77
CA GLY A 522 34.79 -82.12 52.41
C GLY A 522 34.20 -80.71 52.21
N GLU A 523 35.03 -79.73 51.84
CA GLU A 523 34.60 -78.33 51.59
C GLU A 523 33.60 -78.18 50.43
N TRP A 524 33.47 -79.21 49.58
CA TRP A 524 32.50 -79.23 48.47
C TRP A 524 31.09 -79.64 48.90
N SER A 525 30.93 -80.16 50.12
CA SER A 525 29.63 -80.61 50.62
C SER A 525 28.60 -79.47 50.59
N GLY A 526 27.48 -79.69 49.89
CA GLY A 526 26.42 -78.68 49.78
C GLY A 526 26.77 -77.46 48.92
N GLN A 527 27.96 -77.40 48.32
CA GLN A 527 28.33 -76.37 47.34
C GLN A 527 27.74 -76.70 45.96
N GLU A 528 27.45 -75.66 45.19
CA GLU A 528 27.02 -75.80 43.79
C GLU A 528 28.24 -76.04 42.92
N PHE A 529 28.30 -77.20 42.25
CA PHE A 529 29.36 -77.49 41.28
C PHE A 529 29.38 -76.46 40.16
N LEU A 530 28.20 -76.06 39.68
CA LEU A 530 27.97 -75.05 38.66
C LEU A 530 27.33 -73.80 39.30
N ARG A 531 28.04 -72.68 39.32
CA ARG A 531 27.50 -71.40 39.81
C ARG A 531 27.21 -70.48 38.64
N ILE A 532 25.94 -70.13 38.46
CA ILE A 532 25.46 -69.27 37.38
C ILE A 532 25.01 -67.93 37.97
N ARG A 533 25.66 -66.84 37.60
CA ARG A 533 25.30 -65.48 38.04
C ARG A 533 24.82 -64.66 36.86
N PHE A 534 23.63 -64.09 37.00
CA PHE A 534 23.09 -63.10 36.11
C PHE A 534 22.10 -62.21 36.87
N GLU A 535 21.82 -61.04 36.31
CA GLU A 535 20.83 -60.08 36.80
C GLU A 535 19.55 -60.24 35.99
N GLU A 536 18.42 -60.38 36.67
CA GLU A 536 17.12 -60.51 36.02
C GLU A 536 16.54 -59.10 35.83
N PRO A 537 16.21 -58.72 34.59
CA PRO A 537 15.58 -57.43 34.33
C PRO A 537 14.16 -57.42 34.91
N ASP A 538 13.66 -56.23 35.26
CA ASP A 538 12.24 -56.06 35.56
C ASP A 538 11.40 -56.31 34.30
N GLN A 539 10.11 -56.59 34.52
CA GLN A 539 9.20 -57.01 33.46
C GLN A 539 9.03 -55.97 32.34
N ALA A 540 9.08 -54.68 32.66
CA ALA A 540 8.94 -53.61 31.67
C ALA A 540 10.19 -53.54 30.78
N THR A 541 11.38 -53.52 31.40
CA THR A 541 12.66 -53.54 30.69
C THR A 541 12.81 -54.81 29.82
N LEU A 542 12.37 -55.96 30.31
CA LEU A 542 12.41 -57.20 29.54
C LEU A 542 11.50 -57.13 28.31
N THR A 543 10.28 -56.62 28.47
CA THR A 543 9.31 -56.50 27.37
C THR A 543 9.82 -55.57 26.28
N GLU A 544 10.41 -54.42 26.64
CA GLU A 544 11.03 -53.48 25.69
C GLU A 544 12.16 -54.15 24.87
N ARG A 545 13.12 -54.77 25.56
CA ARG A 545 14.26 -55.45 24.91
C ARG A 545 13.84 -56.59 23.99
N LEU A 546 12.82 -57.36 24.39
CA LEU A 546 12.28 -58.44 23.55
C LEU A 546 11.53 -57.89 22.34
N GLY A 547 10.87 -56.73 22.48
CA GLY A 547 10.33 -55.96 21.36
C GLY A 547 11.40 -55.64 20.33
N GLU A 548 12.54 -55.09 20.75
CA GLU A 548 13.66 -54.79 19.85
C GLU A 548 14.22 -56.04 19.15
N VAL A 549 14.32 -57.17 19.86
CA VAL A 549 14.78 -58.44 19.27
C VAL A 549 13.83 -58.92 18.17
N ILE A 550 12.51 -58.81 18.38
CA ILE A 550 11.50 -59.18 17.38
C ILE A 550 11.54 -58.21 16.20
N ASP A 551 11.65 -56.91 16.45
CA ASP A 551 11.71 -55.90 15.39
C ASP A 551 12.96 -56.09 14.53
N GLU A 552 14.12 -56.34 15.14
CA GLU A 552 15.37 -56.60 14.42
C GLU A 552 15.34 -57.92 13.64
N ALA A 553 14.78 -58.98 14.23
CA ALA A 553 14.59 -60.25 13.53
C ALA A 553 13.67 -60.08 12.32
N THR A 554 12.60 -59.29 12.45
CA THR A 554 11.65 -58.98 11.38
C THR A 554 12.31 -58.15 10.28
N ARG A 555 13.04 -57.09 10.62
CA ARG A 555 13.80 -56.27 9.64
C ARG A 555 14.82 -57.11 8.88
N SER A 556 15.59 -57.95 9.59
CA SER A 556 16.58 -58.84 8.99
C SER A 556 15.95 -59.87 8.04
N ALA A 557 14.78 -60.41 8.39
CA ALA A 557 14.07 -61.36 7.54
C ALA A 557 13.54 -60.70 6.25
N VAL A 558 12.94 -59.50 6.37
CA VAL A 558 12.45 -58.72 5.23
C VAL A 558 13.61 -58.35 4.30
N LYS A 559 14.76 -57.89 4.83
CA LYS A 559 15.94 -57.52 4.03
C LYS A 559 16.54 -58.69 3.25
N LYS A 560 16.52 -59.91 3.81
CA LYS A 560 17.11 -61.10 3.19
C LYS A 560 16.15 -61.84 2.25
N ASN A 561 14.89 -61.40 2.16
CA ASN A 561 13.82 -62.05 1.39
C ASN A 561 13.76 -63.58 1.66
N SER A 562 14.14 -63.97 2.87
CA SER A 562 14.26 -65.37 3.27
C SER A 562 12.94 -65.83 3.85
N ASP A 563 12.46 -66.99 3.40
CA ASP A 563 11.30 -67.64 3.97
C ASP A 563 11.51 -67.79 5.48
N LEU A 564 10.55 -67.32 6.30
CA LEU A 564 10.61 -67.36 7.76
C LEU A 564 10.46 -68.81 8.26
N ARG A 565 11.27 -69.76 7.78
CA ARG A 565 11.56 -71.01 8.47
C ARG A 565 12.39 -70.64 9.70
N ARG A 566 11.68 -70.08 10.68
CA ARG A 566 12.18 -69.54 11.94
C ARG A 566 12.92 -70.65 12.67
N ASP A 567 14.22 -70.46 12.86
CA ASP A 567 14.92 -71.15 13.94
C ASP A 567 14.44 -70.51 15.27
N GLY A 568 13.37 -71.09 15.84
CA GLY A 568 12.80 -70.64 17.10
C GLY A 568 13.81 -70.70 18.25
N MET A 569 14.79 -71.61 18.18
CA MET A 569 15.86 -71.70 19.17
C MET A 569 16.80 -70.50 19.07
N SER A 570 17.22 -70.12 17.85
CA SER A 570 18.02 -68.90 17.66
C SER A 570 17.32 -67.64 18.16
N LEU A 571 16.01 -67.50 17.95
CA LEU A 571 15.24 -66.35 18.45
C LEU A 571 15.18 -66.34 19.99
N LEU A 572 14.93 -67.50 20.61
CA LEU A 572 14.93 -67.64 22.06
C LEU A 572 16.30 -67.31 22.66
N LEU A 573 17.39 -67.82 22.09
CA LEU A 573 18.75 -67.54 22.55
C LEU A 573 19.10 -66.05 22.44
N ARG A 574 18.64 -65.37 21.38
CA ARG A 574 18.76 -63.91 21.27
C ARG A 574 17.94 -63.17 22.32
N GLY A 575 16.72 -63.64 22.60
CA GLY A 575 15.87 -63.11 23.67
C GLY A 575 16.51 -63.24 25.05
N VAL A 576 17.04 -64.42 25.38
CA VAL A 576 17.80 -64.66 26.62
C VAL A 576 19.05 -63.78 26.67
N ALA A 577 19.82 -63.70 25.58
CA ALA A 577 21.00 -62.83 25.54
C ALA A 577 20.64 -61.35 25.74
N ALA A 578 19.52 -60.87 25.18
CA ALA A 578 19.04 -59.51 25.38
C ALA A 578 18.56 -59.26 26.81
N ALA A 579 17.85 -60.22 27.42
CA ALA A 579 17.43 -60.15 28.82
C ALA A 579 18.62 -59.95 29.76
N LEU A 580 19.75 -60.61 29.49
CA LEU A 580 20.93 -60.58 30.36
C LEU A 580 21.88 -59.39 30.14
N ARG A 581 21.61 -58.48 29.19
CA ARG A 581 22.43 -57.28 28.98
C ARG A 581 22.25 -56.26 30.13
N PRO A 582 23.27 -55.43 30.43
CA PRO A 582 24.58 -55.38 29.80
C PRO A 582 25.60 -56.36 30.40
N LYS A 583 25.37 -56.88 31.61
CA LYS A 583 26.36 -57.67 32.37
C LYS A 583 26.61 -59.07 31.81
N GLY A 584 25.63 -59.64 31.10
CA GLY A 584 25.70 -60.99 30.55
C GLY A 584 25.56 -62.08 31.61
N ILE A 585 26.02 -63.29 31.26
CA ILE A 585 26.01 -64.45 32.13
C ILE A 585 27.44 -64.79 32.57
N ALA A 586 27.64 -64.94 33.88
CA ALA A 586 28.89 -65.44 34.45
C ALA A 586 28.66 -66.86 34.96
N VAL A 587 29.38 -67.82 34.38
CA VAL A 587 29.31 -69.23 34.79
C VAL A 587 30.66 -69.65 35.34
N GLU A 588 30.68 -70.09 36.59
CA GLU A 588 31.87 -70.54 37.31
C GLU A 588 31.67 -72.01 37.74
N ILE A 589 32.73 -72.79 37.72
CA ILE A 589 32.69 -74.20 38.13
C ILE A 589 33.77 -74.46 39.18
N LEU A 590 33.47 -75.36 40.11
CA LEU A 590 34.43 -75.80 41.12
C LEU A 590 35.58 -76.62 40.48
N LYS A 591 36.82 -76.26 40.80
CA LYS A 591 38.03 -76.91 40.27
C LYS A 591 38.32 -78.22 41.02
N PRO A 592 38.21 -79.39 40.37
CA PRO A 592 38.36 -80.68 41.06
C PRO A 592 39.82 -80.95 41.40
N ASP A 593 40.25 -80.52 42.58
CA ASP A 593 41.61 -80.71 43.07
C ASP A 593 41.67 -81.77 44.18
N ALA A 594 42.84 -82.33 44.44
CA ALA A 594 43.02 -83.44 45.40
C ALA A 594 42.61 -83.07 46.84
N VAL A 595 42.65 -81.78 47.18
CA VAL A 595 42.28 -81.24 48.50
C VAL A 595 40.80 -80.77 48.53
N LEU A 596 40.08 -80.86 47.40
CA LEU A 596 38.68 -80.41 47.26
C LEU A 596 38.46 -78.98 47.78
N ARG A 597 39.35 -78.04 47.45
CA ARG A 597 39.20 -76.63 47.81
C ARG A 597 38.00 -76.01 47.11
N ALA A 598 37.29 -75.10 47.76
CA ALA A 598 36.20 -74.34 47.16
C ALA A 598 36.67 -73.26 46.13
N GLU A 599 37.67 -73.57 45.30
CA GLU A 599 38.16 -72.71 44.22
C GLU A 599 37.25 -72.79 42.99
N ARG A 600 36.83 -71.63 42.48
CA ARG A 600 35.95 -71.52 41.32
C ARG A 600 36.67 -70.90 40.15
N VAL A 601 36.52 -71.50 38.97
CA VAL A 601 37.11 -71.03 37.72
C VAL A 601 36.00 -70.70 36.72
N PRO A 602 36.05 -69.54 36.03
CA PRO A 602 35.12 -69.24 34.94
C PRO A 602 35.17 -70.32 33.85
N VAL A 603 34.00 -70.72 33.32
CA VAL A 603 33.90 -71.79 32.30
C VAL A 603 34.77 -71.51 31.07
N GLY A 604 34.89 -70.25 30.66
CA GLY A 604 35.72 -69.86 29.51
C GLY A 604 37.22 -70.11 29.68
N GLN A 605 37.70 -70.32 30.91
CA GLN A 605 39.12 -70.54 31.23
C GLN A 605 39.44 -72.01 31.58
N MET A 606 38.46 -72.92 31.47
CA MET A 606 38.62 -74.32 31.85
C MET A 606 39.70 -75.05 31.08
N GLY A 607 39.79 -74.81 29.77
CA GLY A 607 40.75 -75.48 28.89
C GLY A 607 42.21 -75.16 29.23
N ASP A 608 42.45 -74.00 29.84
CA ASP A 608 43.79 -73.50 30.13
C ASP A 608 44.24 -73.81 31.57
N VAL A 609 43.29 -73.93 32.51
CA VAL A 609 43.58 -74.06 33.96
C VAL A 609 43.49 -75.50 34.46
N PHE A 610 42.67 -76.35 33.84
CA PHE A 610 42.42 -77.71 34.35
C PHE A 610 43.38 -78.73 33.71
N SER A 611 43.87 -79.68 34.51
CA SER A 611 44.61 -80.83 33.95
C SER A 611 43.69 -81.73 33.10
N GLY A 612 44.26 -82.57 32.24
CA GLY A 612 43.47 -83.47 31.37
C GLY A 612 42.48 -84.37 32.14
N GLY A 613 42.84 -84.81 33.35
CA GLY A 613 41.96 -85.59 34.23
C GLY A 613 40.92 -84.75 34.97
N GLN A 614 41.28 -83.53 35.37
CA GLN A 614 40.36 -82.57 36.00
C GLN A 614 39.29 -82.09 35.02
N LEU A 615 39.68 -81.79 33.78
CA LEU A 615 38.77 -81.40 32.70
C LEU A 615 37.78 -82.52 32.39
N LEU A 616 38.24 -83.77 32.31
CA LEU A 616 37.36 -84.92 32.11
C LEU A 616 36.36 -85.07 33.28
N THR A 617 36.83 -84.94 34.52
CA THR A 617 35.99 -85.03 35.72
C THR A 617 34.92 -83.94 35.75
N ALA A 618 35.31 -82.71 35.43
CA ALA A 618 34.38 -81.58 35.35
C ALA A 618 33.37 -81.75 34.21
N ALA A 619 33.79 -82.30 33.06
CA ALA A 619 32.90 -82.60 31.94
C ALA A 619 31.87 -83.69 32.30
N ILE A 620 32.27 -84.73 33.03
CA ILE A 620 31.37 -85.78 33.53
C ILE A 620 30.35 -85.17 34.49
N ALA A 621 30.80 -84.38 35.47
CA ALA A 621 29.91 -83.71 36.43
C ALA A 621 28.91 -82.76 35.75
N LEU A 622 29.36 -81.99 34.75
CA LEU A 622 28.51 -81.13 33.95
C LEU A 622 27.49 -81.94 33.14
N TYR A 623 27.92 -83.04 32.53
CA TYR A 623 27.01 -83.93 31.79
C TYR A 623 25.96 -84.55 32.71
N CYS A 624 26.35 -85.03 33.89
CA CYS A 624 25.43 -85.56 34.87
C CYS A 624 24.40 -84.50 35.30
N THR A 625 24.85 -83.25 35.49
CA THR A 625 23.96 -82.13 35.82
C THR A 625 22.96 -81.86 34.69
N MET A 626 23.39 -81.90 33.42
CA MET A 626 22.51 -81.76 32.26
C MET A 626 21.53 -82.93 32.11
N ALA A 627 21.97 -84.16 32.39
CA ALA A 627 21.11 -85.33 32.35
C ALA A 627 20.02 -85.27 33.41
N ALA A 628 20.37 -84.86 34.64
CA ALA A 628 19.42 -84.63 35.73
C ALA A 628 18.42 -83.50 35.40
N LEU A 629 18.92 -82.37 34.88
CA LEU A 629 18.08 -81.25 34.44
C LEU A 629 17.05 -81.67 33.38
N ARG A 630 17.51 -82.41 32.36
CA ARG A 630 16.64 -82.93 31.29
C ARG A 630 15.59 -83.92 31.81
N SER A 631 15.93 -84.71 32.84
CA SER A 631 14.97 -85.62 33.48
C SER A 631 13.89 -84.84 34.22
N ASN A 632 14.29 -83.78 34.95
CA ASN A 632 13.38 -82.91 35.69
C ASN A 632 12.42 -82.15 34.75
N ASP A 633 12.93 -81.54 33.68
CA ASP A 633 12.11 -80.83 32.68
C ASP A 633 11.06 -81.72 31.99
N ARG A 634 11.23 -83.05 32.01
CA ARG A 634 10.25 -84.04 31.49
C ARG A 634 9.21 -84.47 32.54
N GLY A 635 9.17 -83.83 33.71
CA GLY A 635 8.26 -84.15 34.81
C GLY A 635 8.59 -85.46 35.53
N ARG A 636 9.82 -85.98 35.39
CA ARG A 636 10.27 -87.23 36.03
C ARG A 636 10.96 -86.99 37.37
N ASP A 637 10.51 -86.00 38.12
CA ASP A 637 11.08 -85.56 39.40
C ASP A 637 11.11 -86.68 40.47
N LYS A 638 10.30 -87.74 40.29
CA LYS A 638 10.18 -88.87 41.22
C LYS A 638 11.07 -90.08 40.89
N HIS A 639 11.78 -90.09 39.77
CA HIS A 639 12.62 -91.24 39.40
C HIS A 639 14.05 -91.02 39.91
N ARG A 640 14.55 -92.00 40.67
CA ARG A 640 15.92 -91.99 41.25
C ARG A 640 17.03 -92.05 40.18
N HIS A 641 16.68 -92.21 38.90
CA HIS A 641 17.61 -92.41 37.79
C HIS A 641 17.39 -91.39 36.68
N ALA A 642 18.40 -90.54 36.45
CA ALA A 642 18.46 -89.53 35.39
C ALA A 642 19.00 -90.07 34.05
N GLY A 643 19.74 -91.19 34.07
CA GLY A 643 20.20 -91.88 32.86
C GLY A 643 21.51 -92.66 33.04
N THR A 644 22.13 -93.05 31.93
CA THR A 644 23.40 -93.80 31.89
C THR A 644 24.41 -93.05 31.01
N LEU A 645 25.65 -92.89 31.47
CA LEU A 645 26.75 -92.25 30.75
C LEU A 645 27.85 -93.27 30.45
N PHE A 646 28.09 -93.51 29.16
CA PHE A 646 29.19 -94.34 28.66
C PHE A 646 30.44 -93.49 28.46
N LEU A 647 31.57 -93.95 28.97
CA LEU A 647 32.86 -93.27 28.87
C LEU A 647 33.89 -94.25 28.31
N ASP A 648 34.45 -93.90 27.16
CA ASP A 648 35.48 -94.70 26.51
C ASP A 648 36.89 -94.27 26.93
N ASN A 649 37.61 -95.20 27.55
CA ASN A 649 38.93 -95.04 28.14
C ASN A 649 39.12 -93.79 29.04
N PRO A 650 38.20 -93.47 29.98
CA PRO A 650 38.33 -92.30 30.85
C PRO A 650 39.52 -92.41 31.81
N ILE A 651 39.87 -93.63 32.24
CA ILE A 651 40.96 -93.90 33.19
C ILE A 651 42.31 -93.46 32.62
N GLY A 652 42.51 -93.55 31.29
CA GLY A 652 43.76 -93.11 30.67
C GLY A 652 44.04 -91.61 30.79
N ARG A 653 43.02 -90.80 31.13
CA ARG A 653 43.17 -89.35 31.37
C ARG A 653 42.96 -88.97 32.84
N ALA A 654 42.15 -89.72 33.58
CA ALA A 654 41.84 -89.47 34.99
C ALA A 654 41.94 -90.77 35.81
N ASN A 655 43.16 -91.21 36.14
CA ASN A 655 43.39 -92.40 36.97
C ASN A 655 43.58 -92.11 38.47
N ALA A 656 43.66 -90.83 38.86
CA ALA A 656 43.81 -90.46 40.26
C ALA A 656 42.54 -90.82 41.06
N THR A 657 42.72 -91.51 42.20
CA THR A 657 41.65 -92.03 43.05
C THR A 657 40.61 -90.95 43.40
N TYR A 658 41.05 -89.78 43.86
CA TYR A 658 40.13 -88.69 44.25
C TYR A 658 39.24 -88.19 43.09
N LEU A 659 39.71 -88.25 41.83
CA LEU A 659 38.92 -87.86 40.67
C LEU A 659 37.85 -88.91 40.35
N LEU A 660 38.18 -90.20 40.49
CA LEU A 660 37.24 -91.31 40.26
C LEU A 660 36.16 -91.36 41.34
N GLU A 661 36.54 -91.15 42.61
CA GLU A 661 35.60 -91.00 43.72
C GLU A 661 34.64 -89.83 43.49
N LEU A 662 35.16 -88.66 43.09
CA LEU A 662 34.35 -87.48 42.80
C LEU A 662 33.39 -87.71 41.62
N GLN A 663 33.86 -88.29 40.52
CA GLN A 663 33.01 -88.62 39.37
C GLN A 663 31.83 -89.51 39.77
N ARG A 664 32.10 -90.54 40.59
CA ARG A 664 31.08 -91.48 41.08
C ARG A 664 30.12 -90.82 42.06
N ALA A 665 30.62 -90.06 43.03
CA ALA A 665 29.79 -89.37 44.01
C ALA A 665 28.82 -88.38 43.34
N VAL A 666 29.29 -87.63 42.34
CA VAL A 666 28.45 -86.70 41.57
C VAL A 666 27.41 -87.46 40.75
N ALA A 667 27.82 -88.54 40.08
CA ALA A 667 26.91 -89.31 39.25
C ALA A 667 25.83 -90.02 40.08
N ASP A 668 26.18 -90.60 41.24
CA ASP A 668 25.24 -91.23 42.16
C ASP A 668 24.22 -90.22 42.71
N ALA A 669 24.68 -89.04 43.17
CA ALA A 669 23.81 -87.98 43.66
C ALA A 669 22.83 -87.46 42.59
N LEU A 670 23.25 -87.43 41.33
CA LEU A 670 22.42 -87.00 40.20
C LEU A 670 21.64 -88.14 39.55
N GLY A 671 21.74 -89.36 40.09
CA GLY A 671 21.06 -90.55 39.57
C GLY A 671 21.55 -90.99 38.19
N VAL A 672 22.79 -90.70 37.83
CA VAL A 672 23.40 -91.10 36.55
C VAL A 672 24.31 -92.30 36.76
N GLN A 673 24.05 -93.39 36.04
CA GLN A 673 24.90 -94.57 36.08
C GLN A 673 26.11 -94.40 35.16
N LEU A 674 27.31 -94.61 35.69
CA LEU A 674 28.57 -94.49 34.97
C LEU A 674 29.06 -95.86 34.44
N LEU A 675 29.33 -95.97 33.13
CA LEU A 675 29.91 -97.16 32.50
C LEU A 675 31.25 -96.81 31.85
N TYR A 676 32.34 -97.35 32.41
CA TYR A 676 33.70 -97.05 31.98
C TYR A 676 34.23 -98.23 31.17
N THR A 677 34.66 -98.01 29.93
CA THR A 677 35.47 -98.98 29.17
C THR A 677 36.93 -98.56 29.28
N THR A 678 37.85 -99.47 29.56
CA THR A 678 39.29 -99.16 29.61
C THR A 678 40.10 -100.33 29.07
N GLY A 679 41.17 -100.01 28.33
CA GLY A 679 42.19 -100.98 27.93
C GLY A 679 43.38 -101.02 28.89
N LEU A 680 43.39 -100.16 29.90
CA LEU A 680 44.47 -100.04 30.88
C LEU A 680 44.19 -100.92 32.10
N PHE A 681 45.19 -101.69 32.51
CA PHE A 681 45.15 -102.51 33.71
C PHE A 681 45.79 -101.73 34.88
N ASP A 682 45.06 -100.75 35.41
CA ASP A 682 45.43 -100.00 36.61
C ASP A 682 44.61 -100.51 37.80
N THR A 683 45.21 -101.38 38.63
CA THR A 683 44.51 -102.02 39.76
C THR A 683 44.01 -101.02 40.79
N THR A 684 44.68 -99.88 40.93
CA THR A 684 44.32 -98.84 41.89
C THR A 684 43.05 -98.11 41.44
N ALA A 685 42.98 -97.74 40.16
CA ALA A 685 41.79 -97.11 39.58
C ALA A 685 40.60 -98.10 39.50
N LEU A 686 40.86 -99.37 39.20
CA LEU A 686 39.81 -100.40 39.09
C LEU A 686 39.21 -100.77 40.45
N ALA A 687 39.98 -100.70 41.54
CA ALA A 687 39.50 -101.00 42.89
C ALA A 687 38.38 -100.07 43.36
N GLU A 688 38.32 -98.86 42.81
CA GLU A 688 37.24 -97.91 43.11
C GLU A 688 35.89 -98.38 42.57
N PHE A 689 35.84 -99.20 41.52
CA PHE A 689 34.57 -99.57 40.91
C PHE A 689 33.92 -100.77 41.62
N PRO A 690 32.60 -100.70 41.92
CA PRO A 690 31.90 -101.81 42.60
C PRO A 690 31.74 -103.05 41.70
N LEU A 691 31.81 -102.87 40.38
CA LEU A 691 31.73 -103.95 39.39
C LEU A 691 32.71 -103.67 38.26
N VAL A 692 33.64 -104.60 38.04
CA VAL A 692 34.56 -104.60 36.91
C VAL A 692 34.31 -105.86 36.09
N ILE A 693 33.95 -105.68 34.82
CA ILE A 693 33.72 -106.79 33.89
C ILE A 693 34.94 -106.91 32.99
N ARG A 694 35.73 -107.97 33.20
CA ARG A 694 36.90 -108.24 32.37
C ARG A 694 36.48 -108.96 31.11
N LEU A 695 36.85 -108.38 29.97
CA LEU A 695 36.50 -108.87 28.65
C LEU A 695 37.75 -109.41 27.96
N ARG A 696 37.60 -110.52 27.23
CA ARG A 696 38.66 -111.08 26.39
C ARG A 696 38.22 -111.13 24.93
N ASN A 697 39.17 -110.97 24.03
CA ASN A 697 38.96 -111.17 22.60
C ASN A 697 39.09 -112.66 22.29
N ASP A 698 37.97 -113.30 21.98
CA ASP A 698 37.94 -114.64 21.42
C ASP A 698 37.85 -114.55 19.89
N ALA A 699 38.55 -115.40 19.17
CA ALA A 699 38.48 -115.48 17.72
C ALA A 699 37.97 -116.85 17.29
N ASP A 700 36.92 -116.87 16.48
CA ASP A 700 36.56 -118.08 15.74
C ASP A 700 37.25 -118.01 14.37
N LEU A 701 38.45 -118.60 14.31
CA LEU A 701 39.30 -118.57 13.13
C LEU A 701 38.66 -119.25 11.90
N ARG A 702 37.62 -120.08 12.08
CA ARG A 702 36.90 -120.74 10.97
C ARG A 702 35.82 -119.86 10.35
N ALA A 703 35.13 -119.06 11.16
CA ALA A 703 34.07 -118.16 10.71
C ALA A 703 34.59 -116.76 10.30
N GLY A 704 35.88 -116.47 10.55
CA GLY A 704 36.48 -115.15 10.29
C GLY A 704 35.96 -114.04 11.22
N LEU A 705 35.25 -114.41 12.29
CA LEU A 705 34.59 -113.49 13.22
C LEU A 705 35.39 -113.40 14.53
N LYS A 706 35.54 -112.17 15.03
CA LYS A 706 36.10 -111.88 16.35
C LYS A 706 34.95 -111.54 17.30
N TYR A 707 34.95 -112.14 18.47
CA TYR A 707 33.94 -111.93 19.50
C TYR A 707 34.60 -111.41 20.78
N ILE A 708 33.87 -110.60 21.52
CA ILE A 708 34.25 -110.22 22.87
C ILE A 708 33.45 -111.11 23.82
N SER A 709 34.13 -111.87 24.67
CA SER A 709 33.50 -112.70 25.70
C SER A 709 33.88 -112.18 27.09
N VAL A 710 33.00 -112.41 28.06
CA VAL A 710 33.30 -112.09 29.46
C VAL A 710 34.25 -113.15 30.00
N GLU A 711 35.44 -112.72 30.40
CA GLU A 711 36.44 -113.57 31.03
C GLU A 711 36.13 -113.72 32.53
N GLU A 712 35.86 -112.60 33.21
CA GLU A 712 35.68 -112.58 34.68
C GLU A 712 34.82 -111.38 35.13
N HIS A 713 34.08 -111.55 36.22
CA HIS A 713 33.43 -110.45 36.95
C HIS A 713 34.17 -110.22 38.27
N LEU A 714 34.83 -109.09 38.41
CA LEU A 714 35.51 -108.68 39.63
C LEU A 714 34.56 -107.77 40.44
N ARG A 715 34.26 -108.16 41.68
CA ARG A 715 33.43 -107.40 42.62
C ARG A 715 34.22 -107.12 43.90
N PRO A 716 35.02 -106.04 43.95
CA PRO A 716 35.77 -105.69 45.15
C PRO A 716 34.82 -105.35 46.31
N GLY A 717 34.87 -106.11 47.41
CA GLY A 717 34.26 -105.72 48.70
C GLY A 717 32.73 -105.84 48.86
N LEU A 718 31.99 -106.41 47.91
CA LEU A 718 30.55 -106.70 48.08
C LEU A 718 30.33 -108.13 48.63
N PRO A 719 29.48 -108.34 49.64
CA PRO A 719 29.07 -109.69 50.01
C PRO A 719 28.39 -110.38 48.81
N LEU A 720 28.52 -111.72 48.75
CA LEU A 720 27.81 -112.55 47.79
C LEU A 720 26.31 -112.22 47.84
N PRO A 721 25.63 -112.06 46.69
CA PRO A 721 24.20 -111.71 46.68
C PRO A 721 23.40 -112.78 47.43
N ASP A 722 22.56 -112.33 48.36
CA ASP A 722 21.53 -113.18 48.96
C ASP A 722 20.50 -113.51 47.86
N PRO A 723 20.21 -114.78 47.54
CA PRO A 723 19.32 -115.16 46.44
C PRO A 723 17.85 -114.70 46.58
N ALA A 724 17.52 -113.95 47.65
CA ALA A 724 16.18 -113.44 47.95
C ALA A 724 15.94 -111.95 47.56
N GLU A 725 16.97 -111.18 47.18
CA GLU A 725 16.78 -109.81 46.69
C GLU A 725 16.83 -109.76 45.15
N GLU A 726 15.76 -109.24 44.53
CA GLU A 726 15.72 -109.00 43.10
C GLU A 726 16.75 -107.92 42.70
N ALA A 727 17.76 -108.33 41.94
CA ALA A 727 18.73 -107.41 41.35
C ALA A 727 18.03 -106.51 40.30
N HIS A 728 17.63 -105.30 40.68
CA HIS A 728 17.07 -104.30 39.76
C HIS A 728 18.17 -103.61 38.94
N SER A 729 18.77 -104.31 37.99
CA SER A 729 19.61 -103.70 36.95
C SER A 729 19.36 -104.36 35.59
N GLU A 730 18.14 -104.17 35.08
CA GLU A 730 17.77 -104.61 33.74
C GLU A 730 18.04 -103.50 32.71
N ILE A 731 19.01 -103.72 31.82
CA ILE A 731 19.25 -102.85 30.65
C ILE A 731 18.22 -103.25 29.58
N THR A 732 17.08 -102.58 29.53
CA THR A 732 16.04 -102.82 28.52
C THR A 732 16.31 -102.01 27.24
N ALA A 733 17.39 -102.29 26.52
CA ALA A 733 17.51 -101.96 25.08
C ALA A 733 18.84 -102.46 24.46
N THR A 734 18.97 -103.75 24.15
CA THR A 734 19.46 -104.27 22.84
C THR A 734 19.36 -105.79 22.79
N ARG A 735 19.22 -106.37 21.59
CA ARG A 735 19.24 -107.84 21.37
C ARG A 735 20.59 -108.42 21.83
N MET A 736 20.62 -109.10 22.99
CA MET A 736 21.76 -109.94 23.37
C MET A 736 21.60 -111.34 22.77
N PHE A 737 22.57 -111.79 22.00
CA PHE A 737 22.65 -113.18 21.54
C PHE A 737 23.44 -114.00 22.58
N LYS A 738 22.74 -114.81 23.37
CA LYS A 738 23.36 -115.67 24.38
C LYS A 738 23.87 -116.94 23.71
N ARG A 739 25.19 -117.18 23.72
CA ARG A 739 25.77 -118.44 23.21
C ARG A 739 25.24 -119.60 24.07
N PRO A 740 24.62 -120.65 23.50
CA PRO A 740 24.19 -121.80 24.27
C PRO A 740 25.40 -122.49 24.90
N ALA A 741 25.24 -122.92 26.16
CA ALA A 741 26.29 -123.65 26.88
C ALA A 741 26.68 -124.91 26.09
N PRO A 742 27.98 -125.26 26.03
CA PRO A 742 28.39 -126.50 25.39
C PRO A 742 27.80 -127.67 26.19
N THR A 743 26.84 -128.37 25.60
CA THR A 743 26.46 -129.71 26.04
C THR A 743 27.67 -130.60 25.86
N SER A 744 28.28 -130.97 26.99
CA SER A 744 29.29 -132.03 27.09
C SER A 744 28.67 -133.33 26.60
N GLY A 745 29.11 -133.77 25.42
CA GLY A 745 29.02 -135.16 24.96
C GLY A 745 30.37 -135.82 25.15
#